data_AF-A0A0B8WIH4-F1
#
_entry.id   AF-A0A0B8WIH4-F1
#
_cell.length_a   1.000
_cell.length_b   1.000
_cell.length_c   1.000
_cell.angle_alpha   90.00
_cell.angle_beta   90.00
_cell.angle_gamma   90.00
#
_symmetry.space_group_name_H-M   'P 1'
#
loop_
_entity.id
_entity.type
_entity.pdbx_description
1 polymer ?
#
loop_
_entity_poly.entity_id
_entity_poly.type
_entity_poly.pdbx_seq_one_letter_code
_entity_poly.pdbx_strand_id
1 'polypeptide(L)'
;MSKAFMCILALLMFSLPGFVRAQHKGINFQAVIKKPDGTYPSAIGLTVTLQILDPVTKCVLREEEHSSKNVSNGYLNLVIGDASATTPLGKNPSPVLSIPEVMDNRKQRTGLKCVDIHNNVVASNQTYIPSNVDRRVLRVRLNIQGDDVVADFNMRAVAFAVNSEMLNSKTDTDFVNVNNAKGVTQDNVESIFERYTNLDAILNNYTKLNSLLGNTNGAGNNLGVNITGNAATATTANSIAGGVNSLLPTQTGNGGKYLKTDGTNVSWETAAGGGGLTQVGINLPASVFTNGADITANGKVSATFTNQNANVVFAGPSSGGAAVPGFRALTASDIPSLGWNQMTGVLSSEQIASHTPSFIANGLVMTGATGVAEPLVLSPCVGVVKSTLATYSCAPLASTDLATDIIKTGHIENGAVTDAKISGTISSGKLPVASGTTDGIINQVAQSIKGVKTFIDNAIFNTITASGNITTSADLASTNMTASGVVSADRIKVANSSAACNGTTEGSLRYNSTKKKMEYCNGTDWTQISQGVIASLILGAPSSAIVKSGPVTFDVTYGSGVDTGTINLTPAHVTIAGTATAGCSVTGVAGGGTTRTVTVNGCTGTGSVYITIAPGTANSTTGDAAPAAGPSASYLVDNTGPNAPTSLVLGSVPNNFTNSPTITYTAATDVGGSAIAKHQVQIKKTSDSSIVKAWADHVSGADISGLSLTFNTNYTVEVRAEDALGNIGDIASAAWTTIDDPCPTNYILVPALAGYTTQDFCVAQYEMKSNSGAKSEPAGNPWVSINRDDSRTQCTNLGGKYDLISNNQWQTIARNIEQVPSNWSGGAVGNGKLARGWAANSGAYPDSAGAYDGWTNSAVASSTGPACLYNTGANACSSTGTHLYRRTHTLTNGKEIWDFSGNVWEWTRDNYADLGVNPAISAAWQEIFGLSVTNKGLFGPADGNLKSNQGIGQAYGTSNGAVLRGGNWSNGAYVGVFAVNLFFAPSIPNTDIGFRCVFVP
;
A
#
# COMPACT_ATOMS: atom_id res chain seq x y z
N MET A 1 93.07 19.71 -26.55
CA MET A 1 94.48 19.28 -26.42
C MET A 1 94.55 18.09 -25.47
N SER A 2 95.23 17.00 -25.89
CA SER A 2 95.75 15.85 -25.12
C SER A 2 94.77 15.00 -24.27
N LYS A 3 94.41 13.75 -24.63
CA LYS A 3 95.13 12.45 -24.47
C LYS A 3 95.75 12.28 -23.06
N ALA A 4 95.82 11.13 -22.39
CA ALA A 4 95.21 9.78 -22.36
C ALA A 4 96.02 9.03 -21.26
N PHE A 5 95.47 7.96 -20.65
CA PHE A 5 96.03 6.96 -19.69
C PHE A 5 95.27 6.96 -18.34
N MET A 6 94.77 5.84 -17.78
CA MET A 6 95.06 4.42 -18.00
C MET A 6 93.89 3.56 -17.47
N CYS A 7 93.61 2.47 -18.17
CA CYS A 7 92.63 1.43 -17.87
C CYS A 7 93.39 0.09 -17.78
N ILE A 8 93.22 -0.68 -16.70
CA ILE A 8 93.52 -2.13 -16.52
C ILE A 8 92.46 -2.57 -15.47
N LEU A 9 91.37 -3.28 -15.76
CA LEU A 9 91.09 -4.59 -16.37
C LEU A 9 91.55 -5.83 -15.57
N ALA A 10 90.59 -6.33 -14.76
CA ALA A 10 90.15 -7.72 -14.56
C ALA A 10 91.07 -8.78 -13.91
N LEU A 11 90.59 -9.39 -12.81
CA LEU A 11 89.94 -10.71 -12.87
C LEU A 11 89.24 -11.04 -11.53
N LEU A 12 88.01 -11.56 -11.63
CA LEU A 12 87.04 -11.81 -10.57
C LEU A 12 86.54 -13.26 -10.74
N MET A 13 86.18 -13.92 -9.62
CA MET A 13 85.50 -15.24 -9.46
C MET A 13 86.45 -16.46 -9.48
N PHE A 14 86.51 -17.40 -8.52
CA PHE A 14 85.53 -18.08 -7.63
C PHE A 14 86.25 -18.39 -6.27
N SER A 15 85.66 -18.60 -5.08
CA SER A 15 84.37 -19.12 -4.62
C SER A 15 84.15 -18.80 -3.10
N LEU A 16 82.89 -18.52 -2.72
CA LEU A 16 82.29 -18.51 -1.36
C LEU A 16 82.63 -19.78 -0.53
N PRO A 17 82.53 -19.81 0.84
CA PRO A 17 81.39 -19.27 1.61
C PRO A 17 81.70 -18.62 2.98
N GLY A 18 80.78 -17.78 3.48
CA GLY A 18 80.85 -17.32 4.88
C GLY A 18 79.94 -16.14 5.23
N PHE A 19 78.64 -16.43 5.36
CA PHE A 19 77.66 -15.73 6.22
C PHE A 19 77.69 -14.19 6.27
N VAL A 20 76.76 -13.60 5.53
CA VAL A 20 76.15 -12.31 5.86
C VAL A 20 75.48 -12.44 7.23
N ARG A 21 76.06 -11.85 8.27
CA ARG A 21 75.36 -11.65 9.54
C ARG A 21 74.47 -10.42 9.38
N ALA A 22 73.17 -10.63 9.33
CA ALA A 22 72.16 -9.57 9.26
C ALA A 22 72.43 -8.51 10.34
N GLN A 23 72.67 -7.26 9.93
CA GLN A 23 72.62 -6.12 10.85
C GLN A 23 71.19 -6.04 11.39
N HIS A 24 71.02 -6.42 12.66
CA HIS A 24 69.74 -6.30 13.34
C HIS A 24 69.46 -4.81 13.57
N LYS A 25 68.26 -4.33 13.22
CA LYS A 25 67.80 -3.00 13.62
C LYS A 25 67.58 -3.02 15.14
N GLY A 26 68.43 -2.33 15.91
CA GLY A 26 68.33 -2.28 17.38
C GLY A 26 67.11 -1.48 17.88
N ILE A 27 66.90 -1.46 19.20
CA ILE A 27 65.80 -0.77 19.88
C ILE A 27 66.24 0.65 20.25
N ASN A 28 65.58 1.68 19.72
CA ASN A 28 65.88 3.06 20.10
C ASN A 28 65.52 3.31 21.58
N PHE A 29 66.48 3.84 22.34
CA PHE A 29 66.32 4.27 23.70
C PHE A 29 66.67 5.75 23.80
N GLN A 30 65.74 6.55 24.29
CA GLN A 30 65.92 7.97 24.52
C GLN A 30 65.65 8.26 25.98
N ALA A 31 66.55 8.98 26.63
CA ALA A 31 66.38 9.39 28.02
C ALA A 31 66.73 10.87 28.18
N VAL A 32 66.07 11.51 29.13
CA VAL A 32 66.44 12.85 29.61
C VAL A 32 66.94 12.72 31.03
N ILE A 33 68.20 13.09 31.23
CA ILE A 33 68.88 13.06 32.52
C ILE A 33 68.78 14.45 33.13
N LYS A 34 68.28 14.52 34.36
CA LYS A 34 68.25 15.74 35.17
C LYS A 34 69.06 15.47 36.43
N LYS A 35 70.03 16.34 36.74
CA LYS A 35 70.82 16.24 37.96
C LYS A 35 69.93 16.50 39.20
N PRO A 36 70.32 16.02 40.40
CA PRO A 36 69.57 16.29 41.63
C PRO A 36 69.39 17.78 41.96
N ASP A 37 70.30 18.63 41.48
CA ASP A 37 70.20 20.10 41.59
C ASP A 37 69.17 20.73 40.63
N GLY A 38 68.52 19.92 39.81
CA GLY A 38 67.48 20.32 38.88
C GLY A 38 67.98 20.77 37.49
N THR A 39 69.29 20.70 37.23
CA THR A 39 69.87 21.10 35.93
C THR A 39 69.92 19.94 34.93
N TYR A 40 70.01 20.26 33.64
CA TYR A 40 70.15 19.29 32.55
C TYR A 40 71.59 19.30 32.02
N PRO A 41 72.39 18.24 32.25
CA PRO A 41 73.82 18.25 31.93
C PRO A 41 74.09 18.14 30.42
N SER A 42 75.24 18.65 29.99
CA SER A 42 75.78 18.39 28.65
C SER A 42 77.22 17.88 28.76
N ALA A 43 77.51 16.75 28.13
CA ALA A 43 78.83 16.12 28.15
C ALA A 43 79.03 15.30 26.86
N ILE A 44 80.27 15.28 26.35
CA ILE A 44 80.61 14.60 25.10
C ILE A 44 81.57 13.45 25.35
N GLY A 45 81.56 12.46 24.47
CA GLY A 45 82.53 11.36 24.50
C GLY A 45 82.35 10.38 25.66
N LEU A 46 81.15 10.28 26.25
CA LEU A 46 80.87 9.40 27.37
C LEU A 46 80.82 7.93 26.94
N THR A 47 81.12 7.04 27.89
CA THR A 47 80.86 5.61 27.79
C THR A 47 79.61 5.27 28.61
N VAL A 48 78.64 4.62 27.96
CA VAL A 48 77.40 4.16 28.59
C VAL A 48 77.36 2.63 28.57
N THR A 49 77.21 2.02 29.73
CA THR A 49 77.01 0.57 29.88
C THR A 49 75.51 0.28 30.01
N LEU A 50 74.98 -0.56 29.13
CA LEU A 50 73.62 -1.06 29.18
C LEU A 50 73.62 -2.52 29.60
N GLN A 51 72.81 -2.89 30.58
CA GLN A 51 72.61 -4.27 30.99
C GLN A 51 71.14 -4.64 30.87
N ILE A 52 70.84 -5.79 30.28
CA ILE A 52 69.50 -6.39 30.35
C ILE A 52 69.58 -7.49 31.41
N LEU A 53 68.81 -7.33 32.48
CA LEU A 53 68.81 -8.18 33.66
C LEU A 53 67.52 -9.01 33.74
N ASP A 54 67.60 -10.17 34.38
CA ASP A 54 66.40 -10.87 34.84
C ASP A 54 65.68 -10.03 35.92
N PRO A 55 64.34 -10.09 35.99
CA PRO A 55 63.58 -9.18 36.83
C PRO A 55 63.68 -9.47 38.33
N VAL A 56 64.02 -10.70 38.72
CA VAL A 56 63.98 -11.17 40.11
C VAL A 56 65.36 -11.10 40.76
N THR A 57 66.34 -11.81 40.20
CA THR A 57 67.66 -12.00 40.81
C THR A 57 68.71 -11.00 40.30
N LYS A 58 68.36 -10.15 39.32
CA LYS A 58 69.26 -9.16 38.69
C LYS A 58 70.51 -9.80 38.08
N CYS A 59 70.35 -11.01 37.56
CA CYS A 59 71.32 -11.71 36.74
C CYS A 59 71.39 -11.08 35.36
N VAL A 60 72.60 -10.77 34.93
CA VAL A 60 72.86 -10.13 33.63
C VAL A 60 72.55 -11.15 32.54
N LEU A 61 71.61 -10.84 31.66
CA LEU A 61 71.28 -11.65 30.49
C LEU A 61 72.03 -11.16 29.25
N ARG A 62 72.32 -9.86 29.18
CA ARG A 62 73.14 -9.22 28.16
C ARG A 62 73.72 -7.92 28.67
N GLU A 63 74.91 -7.58 28.23
CA GLU A 63 75.56 -6.29 28.50
C GLU A 63 76.10 -5.71 27.19
N GLU A 64 75.99 -4.39 27.04
CA GLU A 64 76.47 -3.62 25.90
C GLU A 64 77.22 -2.39 26.38
N GLU A 65 78.31 -2.06 25.71
CA GLU A 65 79.05 -0.82 25.94
C GLU A 65 78.92 0.10 24.73
N HIS A 66 78.46 1.32 24.99
CA HIS A 66 78.24 2.36 24.00
C HIS A 66 79.24 3.49 24.27
N SER A 67 80.35 3.51 23.55
CA SER A 67 81.38 4.54 23.66
C SER A 67 81.08 5.76 22.77
N SER A 68 81.75 6.87 23.06
CA SER A 68 81.63 8.14 22.31
C SER A 68 80.21 8.71 22.23
N LYS A 69 79.39 8.49 23.26
CA LYS A 69 78.01 9.02 23.32
C LYS A 69 78.00 10.42 23.92
N ASN A 70 77.13 11.27 23.38
CA ASN A 70 76.95 12.63 23.86
C ASN A 70 75.63 12.74 24.61
N VAL A 71 75.65 13.48 25.71
CA VAL A 71 74.46 13.99 26.39
C VAL A 71 74.37 15.48 26.07
N SER A 72 73.24 15.94 25.51
CA SER A 72 73.03 17.34 25.15
C SER A 72 71.75 17.85 25.80
N ASN A 73 71.88 18.86 26.68
CA ASN A 73 70.76 19.38 27.48
C ASN A 73 69.95 18.26 28.16
N GLY A 74 70.66 17.31 28.78
CA GLY A 74 70.08 16.13 29.42
C GLY A 74 69.70 14.98 28.46
N TYR A 75 69.59 15.21 27.16
CA TYR A 75 69.16 14.18 26.22
C TYR A 75 70.28 13.18 25.88
N LEU A 76 70.00 11.89 26.07
CA LEU A 76 70.82 10.75 25.70
C LEU A 76 70.05 9.88 24.70
N ASN A 77 70.66 9.60 23.55
CA ASN A 77 70.11 8.71 22.52
C ASN A 77 71.01 7.48 22.35
N LEU A 78 70.43 6.31 22.47
CA LEU A 78 71.09 5.01 22.33
C LEU A 78 70.26 4.09 21.46
N VAL A 79 70.91 3.09 20.87
CA VAL A 79 70.23 2.02 20.15
C VAL A 79 70.67 0.70 20.76
N ILE A 80 69.78 0.09 21.54
CA ILE A 80 70.03 -1.18 22.22
C ILE A 80 70.16 -2.28 21.15
N GLY A 81 71.26 -3.01 21.14
CA GLY A 81 71.55 -4.03 20.14
C GLY A 81 72.42 -3.58 18.97
N ASP A 82 72.75 -2.29 18.86
CA ASP A 82 73.57 -1.70 17.79
C ASP A 82 75.07 -1.63 18.14
N ALA A 83 75.42 -1.63 19.42
CA ALA A 83 76.81 -1.72 19.82
C ALA A 83 77.38 -3.11 19.52
N SER A 84 78.64 -3.15 19.09
CA SER A 84 79.47 -4.34 19.19
C SER A 84 79.32 -4.89 20.61
N ALA A 85 78.89 -6.14 20.75
CA ALA A 85 78.98 -6.88 22.01
C ALA A 85 80.45 -7.17 22.32
N THR A 86 81.28 -6.14 22.38
CA THR A 86 82.67 -6.20 22.78
C THR A 86 82.70 -6.10 24.28
N THR A 87 83.10 -7.22 24.89
CA THR A 87 83.42 -7.41 26.29
C THR A 87 84.20 -6.23 26.88
N PRO A 88 83.65 -5.49 27.85
CA PRO A 88 84.46 -4.70 28.76
C PRO A 88 85.31 -5.65 29.62
N LEU A 89 86.61 -5.36 29.71
CA LEU A 89 87.56 -6.05 30.58
C LEU A 89 87.12 -5.90 32.04
N GLY A 90 86.68 -7.01 32.67
CA GLY A 90 86.62 -7.12 34.13
C GLY A 90 85.28 -7.51 34.76
N LYS A 91 84.57 -8.54 34.24
CA LYS A 91 83.79 -9.59 34.96
C LYS A 91 82.90 -10.39 33.98
N ASN A 92 83.51 -11.30 33.22
CA ASN A 92 82.89 -12.15 32.15
C ASN A 92 82.28 -13.47 32.68
N PRO A 93 81.46 -14.28 31.97
CA PRO A 93 80.31 -14.01 31.07
C PRO A 93 78.99 -14.56 31.64
N SER A 94 77.89 -13.82 31.55
CA SER A 94 76.66 -14.49 31.11
C SER A 94 76.74 -14.69 29.59
N PRO A 95 76.15 -15.72 28.98
CA PRO A 95 76.29 -15.98 27.55
C PRO A 95 75.98 -14.72 26.73
N VAL A 96 76.69 -14.51 25.61
CA VAL A 96 76.42 -13.38 24.69
C VAL A 96 75.13 -13.68 23.93
N LEU A 97 74.00 -13.49 24.62
CA LEU A 97 72.67 -13.72 24.07
C LEU A 97 72.35 -12.62 23.06
N SER A 98 71.88 -13.00 21.88
CA SER A 98 71.24 -12.06 20.96
C SER A 98 70.01 -11.43 21.62
N ILE A 99 69.59 -10.23 21.20
CA ILE A 99 68.38 -9.58 21.73
C ILE A 99 67.16 -10.52 21.67
N PRO A 100 66.92 -11.28 20.57
CA PRO A 100 65.86 -12.28 20.54
C PRO A 100 66.01 -13.37 21.61
N GLU A 101 67.23 -13.86 21.86
CA GLU A 101 67.47 -14.85 22.90
C GLU A 101 67.32 -14.28 24.32
N VAL A 102 67.62 -13.00 24.54
CA VAL A 102 67.35 -12.36 25.84
C VAL A 102 65.85 -12.28 26.08
N MET A 103 65.07 -11.97 25.04
CA MET A 103 63.62 -11.73 25.14
C MET A 103 62.76 -13.00 25.02
N ASP A 104 63.33 -14.15 24.63
CA ASP A 104 62.58 -15.42 24.51
C ASP A 104 62.34 -16.09 25.87
N ASN A 105 61.12 -15.91 26.39
CA ASN A 105 60.62 -16.49 27.64
C ASN A 105 60.39 -18.02 27.58
N ARG A 106 60.56 -18.69 26.43
CA ARG A 106 60.32 -20.14 26.32
C ARG A 106 61.53 -21.00 26.66
N LYS A 107 62.70 -20.38 26.83
CA LYS A 107 63.96 -21.10 27.03
C LYS A 107 64.61 -20.66 28.33
N GLN A 108 65.09 -21.61 29.12
CA GLN A 108 65.93 -21.38 30.31
C GLN A 108 67.33 -20.84 29.94
N ARG A 109 67.94 -20.03 30.81
CA ARG A 109 69.33 -19.54 30.69
C ARG A 109 70.12 -19.95 31.92
N THR A 110 71.33 -20.48 31.74
CA THR A 110 72.19 -20.97 32.82
C THR A 110 73.56 -20.27 32.77
N GLY A 111 74.35 -20.39 33.84
CA GLY A 111 75.69 -19.81 33.90
C GLY A 111 75.71 -18.29 34.10
N LEU A 112 74.63 -17.71 34.63
CA LEU A 112 74.48 -16.27 34.77
C LEU A 112 75.19 -15.73 36.00
N LYS A 113 75.63 -14.47 35.92
CA LYS A 113 76.13 -13.70 37.08
C LYS A 113 75.16 -12.60 37.44
N CYS A 114 74.92 -12.41 38.72
CA CYS A 114 73.96 -11.44 39.24
C CYS A 114 74.69 -10.34 39.98
N VAL A 115 74.22 -9.12 39.78
CA VAL A 115 74.96 -7.90 40.13
C VAL A 115 74.13 -6.94 40.96
N ASP A 116 74.78 -6.25 41.89
CA ASP A 116 74.17 -5.13 42.62
C ASP A 116 74.10 -3.85 41.76
N ILE A 117 73.58 -2.77 42.32
CA ILE A 117 73.44 -1.47 41.65
C ILE A 117 74.79 -0.82 41.28
N HIS A 118 75.88 -1.22 41.95
CA HIS A 118 77.24 -0.77 41.69
C HIS A 118 77.98 -1.72 40.72
N ASN A 119 77.30 -2.74 40.21
CA ASN A 119 77.82 -3.80 39.33
C ASN A 119 78.88 -4.71 39.98
N ASN A 120 78.81 -4.87 41.31
CA ASN A 120 79.53 -5.93 41.98
C ASN A 120 78.76 -7.24 41.81
N VAL A 121 79.49 -8.33 41.52
CA VAL A 121 78.88 -9.66 41.39
C VAL A 121 78.50 -10.15 42.78
N VAL A 122 77.22 -10.37 42.99
CA VAL A 122 76.63 -10.86 44.25
C VAL A 122 76.33 -12.36 44.20
N ALA A 123 76.18 -12.94 43.01
CA ALA A 123 76.00 -14.38 42.81
C ALA A 123 76.54 -14.81 41.43
N SER A 124 77.02 -16.05 41.31
CA SER A 124 77.55 -16.62 40.06
C SER A 124 76.94 -17.99 39.74
N ASN A 125 77.04 -18.42 38.47
CA ASN A 125 76.51 -19.68 37.94
C ASN A 125 74.99 -19.87 38.15
N GLN A 126 74.24 -18.78 38.16
CA GLN A 126 72.81 -18.80 38.38
C GLN A 126 72.05 -19.23 37.12
N THR A 127 70.84 -19.72 37.34
CA THR A 127 69.91 -20.14 36.30
C THR A 127 68.67 -19.28 36.35
N TYR A 128 68.30 -18.73 35.21
CA TYR A 128 67.04 -18.01 35.02
C TYR A 128 66.08 -18.87 34.19
N ILE A 129 64.94 -19.23 34.79
CA ILE A 129 63.84 -19.94 34.14
C ILE A 129 62.70 -18.92 33.96
N PRO A 130 62.55 -18.31 32.77
CA PRO A 130 61.51 -17.31 32.55
C PRO A 130 60.11 -17.91 32.62
N SER A 131 59.17 -17.22 33.27
CA SER A 131 57.74 -17.47 33.06
C SER A 131 57.26 -16.88 31.73
N ASN A 132 56.09 -17.30 31.25
CA ASN A 132 55.49 -16.77 30.03
C ASN A 132 55.19 -15.25 30.10
N VAL A 133 55.06 -14.67 31.29
CA VAL A 133 54.78 -13.24 31.52
C VAL A 133 55.99 -12.45 32.01
N ASP A 134 57.15 -13.10 32.19
CA ASP A 134 58.31 -12.45 32.77
C ASP A 134 58.79 -11.27 31.94
N ARG A 135 59.11 -10.17 32.62
CA ARG A 135 59.71 -8.97 32.05
C ARG A 135 61.24 -9.06 32.06
N ARG A 136 61.91 -8.04 31.53
CA ARG A 136 63.35 -7.79 31.70
C ARG A 136 63.56 -6.45 32.36
N VAL A 137 64.75 -6.21 32.91
CA VAL A 137 65.13 -4.91 33.44
C VAL A 137 66.30 -4.37 32.61
N LEU A 138 66.10 -3.25 31.93
CA LEU A 138 67.17 -2.49 31.31
C LEU A 138 67.81 -1.60 32.36
N ARG A 139 69.07 -1.85 32.69
CA ARG A 139 69.88 -0.98 33.53
C ARG A 139 70.78 -0.14 32.63
N VAL A 140 70.71 1.18 32.79
CA VAL A 140 71.58 2.16 32.14
C VAL A 140 72.59 2.66 33.17
N ARG A 141 73.87 2.63 32.84
CA ARG A 141 74.96 3.10 33.71
C ARG A 141 75.91 4.01 32.95
N LEU A 142 76.19 5.18 33.48
CA LEU A 142 77.18 6.11 32.95
C LEU A 142 77.67 7.05 34.04
N ASN A 143 78.91 7.52 33.91
CA ASN A 143 79.44 8.60 34.75
C ASN A 143 79.40 9.91 33.96
N ILE A 144 78.73 10.92 34.48
CA ILE A 144 78.66 12.26 33.87
C ILE A 144 79.37 13.24 34.79
N GLN A 145 80.59 13.65 34.42
CA GLN A 145 81.35 14.68 35.15
C GLN A 145 81.51 14.37 36.65
N GLY A 146 81.71 13.09 37.02
CA GLY A 146 81.86 12.66 38.41
C GLY A 146 80.60 12.11 39.06
N ASP A 147 79.42 12.32 38.47
CA ASP A 147 78.15 11.78 38.96
C ASP A 147 77.85 10.41 38.32
N ASP A 148 77.74 9.36 39.14
CA ASP A 148 77.32 8.03 38.70
C ASP A 148 75.80 7.98 38.51
N VAL A 149 75.37 7.80 37.26
CA VAL A 149 73.97 7.63 36.90
C VAL A 149 73.70 6.15 36.69
N VAL A 150 72.84 5.57 37.54
CA VAL A 150 72.32 4.21 37.39
C VAL A 150 70.79 4.25 37.40
N ALA A 151 70.17 3.75 36.34
CA ALA A 151 68.71 3.73 36.22
C ALA A 151 68.21 2.40 35.66
N ASP A 152 67.19 1.84 36.31
CA ASP A 152 66.55 0.59 35.92
C ASP A 152 65.16 0.85 35.32
N PHE A 153 64.92 0.29 34.14
CA PHE A 153 63.67 0.40 33.40
C PHE A 153 63.10 -0.99 33.14
N ASN A 154 61.82 -1.20 33.42
CA ASN A 154 61.16 -2.46 33.09
C ASN A 154 60.89 -2.56 31.59
N MET A 155 61.40 -3.61 30.95
CA MET A 155 61.12 -3.98 29.57
C MET A 155 60.15 -5.17 29.53
N ARG A 156 59.13 -5.15 28.66
CA ARG A 156 58.28 -6.32 28.43
C ARG A 156 59.01 -7.34 27.53
N ALA A 157 58.88 -8.64 27.81
CA ALA A 157 59.49 -9.70 27.00
C ALA A 157 58.48 -10.28 25.98
N VAL A 158 57.97 -9.42 25.11
CA VAL A 158 57.17 -9.83 23.94
C VAL A 158 57.87 -9.30 22.69
N ALA A 159 57.99 -10.14 21.66
CA ALA A 159 58.86 -9.89 20.51
C ALA A 159 58.51 -8.63 19.69
N PHE A 160 57.38 -7.96 19.95
CA PHE A 160 56.93 -6.79 19.19
C PHE A 160 56.17 -5.73 20.00
N ALA A 161 56.48 -5.50 21.28
CA ALA A 161 55.86 -4.38 22.00
C ALA A 161 56.87 -3.55 22.80
N VAL A 162 57.17 -2.36 22.27
CA VAL A 162 57.54 -1.20 23.09
C VAL A 162 56.24 -0.71 23.74
N ASN A 163 56.24 -0.46 25.05
CA ASN A 163 55.09 0.18 25.71
C ASN A 163 54.83 1.53 25.03
N SER A 164 53.61 1.79 24.54
CA SER A 164 53.08 3.16 24.59
C SER A 164 52.49 3.33 25.98
N GLU A 165 53.15 4.13 26.82
CA GLU A 165 52.52 4.64 28.03
C GLU A 165 51.55 5.73 27.55
N MET A 166 50.29 5.33 27.30
CA MET A 166 49.19 6.10 26.71
C MET A 166 49.41 6.63 25.27
N LEU A 167 48.45 6.35 24.39
CA LEU A 167 48.30 7.03 23.11
C LEU A 167 47.07 7.93 23.20
N ASN A 168 47.23 9.26 23.13
CA ASN A 168 46.14 10.24 23.27
C ASN A 168 45.22 10.01 24.49
N SER A 169 45.79 9.85 25.68
CA SER A 169 45.04 9.70 26.94
C SER A 169 44.16 8.44 27.04
N LYS A 170 44.35 7.48 26.15
CA LYS A 170 43.68 6.18 26.19
C LYS A 170 44.54 5.14 26.91
N THR A 171 43.93 4.44 27.84
CA THR A 171 44.53 3.37 28.66
C THR A 171 44.48 2.04 27.91
N ASP A 172 45.13 1.00 28.43
CA ASP A 172 45.08 -0.36 27.87
C ASP A 172 43.66 -0.95 27.84
N THR A 173 42.73 -0.44 28.64
CA THR A 173 41.30 -0.82 28.60
C THR A 173 40.54 -0.24 27.41
N ASP A 174 41.08 0.79 26.77
CA ASP A 174 40.50 1.42 25.58
C ASP A 174 40.94 0.77 24.26
N PHE A 175 41.90 -0.16 24.33
CA PHE A 175 42.31 -1.01 23.21
C PHE A 175 41.52 -2.32 23.25
N VAL A 176 41.27 -2.92 22.08
CA VAL A 176 40.55 -4.19 21.98
C VAL A 176 41.36 -5.28 22.69
N ASN A 177 40.93 -5.66 23.88
CA ASN A 177 41.54 -6.74 24.66
C ASN A 177 40.88 -8.06 24.32
N VAL A 178 41.70 -9.11 24.12
CA VAL A 178 41.23 -10.48 23.96
C VAL A 178 40.46 -10.89 25.23
N ASN A 179 39.14 -11.08 25.12
CA ASN A 179 38.23 -11.44 26.20
C ASN A 179 37.40 -12.68 25.81
N ASN A 180 37.88 -13.86 26.21
CA ASN A 180 37.25 -15.14 25.89
C ASN A 180 35.82 -15.28 26.46
N ALA A 181 35.49 -14.60 27.58
CA ALA A 181 34.15 -14.67 28.18
C ALA A 181 33.10 -13.86 27.39
N LYS A 182 33.54 -12.91 26.56
CA LYS A 182 32.68 -12.12 25.66
C LYS A 182 32.85 -12.47 24.17
N GLY A 183 33.55 -13.57 23.87
CA GLY A 183 33.76 -14.04 22.50
C GLY A 183 34.75 -13.22 21.67
N VAL A 184 35.53 -12.31 22.29
CA VAL A 184 36.61 -11.58 21.61
C VAL A 184 37.90 -12.38 21.78
N THR A 185 38.03 -13.50 21.05
CA THR A 185 39.26 -14.31 21.01
C THR A 185 40.20 -13.79 19.91
N GLN A 186 41.49 -14.12 19.98
CA GLN A 186 42.44 -13.88 18.89
C GLN A 186 41.86 -14.42 17.56
N ASP A 187 41.38 -15.66 17.57
CA ASP A 187 40.78 -16.32 16.42
C ASP A 187 39.51 -15.61 15.89
N ASN A 188 38.68 -15.01 16.75
CA ASN A 188 37.49 -14.28 16.33
C ASN A 188 37.83 -12.88 15.79
N VAL A 189 38.86 -12.23 16.33
CA VAL A 189 39.38 -10.96 15.80
C VAL A 189 40.11 -11.19 14.48
N GLU A 190 40.90 -12.25 14.37
CA GLU A 190 41.53 -12.71 13.12
C GLU A 190 40.47 -13.13 12.10
N SER A 191 39.40 -13.83 12.50
CA SER A 191 38.25 -14.14 11.63
C SER A 191 37.51 -12.88 11.13
N ILE A 192 37.44 -11.81 11.92
CA ILE A 192 36.89 -10.52 11.48
C ILE A 192 37.83 -9.85 10.47
N PHE A 193 39.14 -9.92 10.67
CA PHE A 193 40.13 -9.42 9.72
C PHE A 193 40.22 -10.27 8.44
N GLU A 194 39.98 -11.58 8.52
CA GLU A 194 39.86 -12.49 7.37
C GLU A 194 38.54 -12.30 6.60
N ARG A 195 37.48 -11.78 7.23
CA ARG A 195 36.27 -11.33 6.50
C ARG A 195 36.52 -10.12 5.60
N TYR A 196 37.67 -9.45 5.74
CA TYR A 196 38.17 -8.43 4.80
C TYR A 196 39.15 -9.00 3.75
N THR A 197 38.95 -10.23 3.28
CA THR A 197 39.68 -10.84 2.14
C THR A 197 39.64 -10.03 0.82
N ASN A 198 38.77 -9.00 0.72
CA ASN A 198 38.86 -8.02 -0.36
C ASN A 198 40.05 -7.05 -0.22
N LEU A 199 40.65 -6.89 0.96
CA LEU A 199 41.81 -6.02 1.14
C LEU A 199 43.07 -6.65 0.56
N ASP A 200 43.24 -7.97 0.67
CA ASP A 200 44.36 -8.68 0.04
C ASP A 200 44.17 -8.73 -1.49
N ALA A 201 42.92 -8.80 -1.98
CA ALA A 201 42.61 -8.64 -3.40
C ALA A 201 42.85 -7.19 -3.90
N ILE A 202 42.53 -6.17 -3.09
CA ILE A 202 42.76 -4.76 -3.41
C ILE A 202 44.25 -4.42 -3.35
N LEU A 203 44.99 -4.92 -2.36
CA LEU A 203 46.40 -4.63 -2.18
C LEU A 203 47.27 -5.39 -3.19
N ASN A 204 46.92 -6.64 -3.54
CA ASN A 204 47.56 -7.37 -4.64
C ASN A 204 47.21 -6.79 -6.02
N ASN A 205 46.02 -6.21 -6.20
CA ASN A 205 45.72 -5.43 -7.40
C ASN A 205 46.45 -4.09 -7.40
N TYR A 206 46.68 -3.45 -6.26
CA TYR A 206 47.44 -2.21 -6.16
C TYR A 206 48.95 -2.44 -6.38
N THR A 207 49.55 -3.52 -5.88
CA THR A 207 50.95 -3.88 -6.19
C THR A 207 51.11 -4.44 -7.60
N LYS A 208 50.13 -5.16 -8.17
CA LYS A 208 50.13 -5.48 -9.61
C LYS A 208 49.99 -4.22 -10.47
N LEU A 209 49.13 -3.27 -10.09
CA LEU A 209 48.97 -1.97 -10.77
C LEU A 209 50.22 -1.10 -10.65
N ASN A 210 50.88 -1.08 -9.49
CA ASN A 210 52.13 -0.34 -9.28
C ASN A 210 53.35 -1.04 -9.92
N SER A 211 53.31 -2.37 -10.06
CA SER A 211 54.25 -3.17 -10.87
C SER A 211 54.01 -2.98 -12.38
N LEU A 212 52.78 -2.67 -12.81
CA LEU A 212 52.41 -2.36 -14.19
C LEU A 212 52.70 -0.89 -14.55
N LEU A 213 52.72 0.01 -13.56
CA LEU A 213 52.99 1.45 -13.74
C LEU A 213 54.45 1.84 -13.41
N GLY A 214 55.22 0.94 -12.79
CA GLY A 214 56.56 1.23 -12.24
C GLY A 214 57.75 0.89 -13.15
N ASN A 215 57.56 0.46 -14.40
CA ASN A 215 58.67 0.22 -15.32
C ASN A 215 58.61 1.14 -16.55
N THR A 216 58.89 2.42 -16.34
CA THR A 216 59.41 3.27 -17.40
C THR A 216 60.84 2.81 -17.71
N ASN A 217 60.99 1.87 -18.64
CA ASN A 217 62.06 1.81 -19.65
C ASN A 217 61.93 0.55 -20.52
N GLY A 218 61.54 0.73 -21.79
CA GLY A 218 61.89 -0.17 -22.89
C GLY A 218 60.90 -1.31 -23.21
N ALA A 219 60.31 -1.20 -24.41
CA ALA A 219 59.81 -2.24 -25.32
C ALA A 219 58.93 -3.38 -24.73
N GLY A 220 57.68 -3.42 -25.20
CA GLY A 220 56.62 -4.23 -24.63
C GLY A 220 56.73 -5.74 -24.80
N ASN A 221 55.97 -6.45 -23.97
CA ASN A 221 55.29 -7.67 -24.35
C ASN A 221 53.96 -7.80 -23.59
N ASN A 222 52.92 -8.17 -24.34
CA ASN A 222 51.50 -8.10 -24.02
C ASN A 222 51.00 -9.38 -23.36
N LEU A 223 50.09 -9.23 -22.39
CA LEU A 223 49.07 -10.21 -21.98
C LEU A 223 48.00 -9.42 -21.16
N GLY A 224 46.89 -8.95 -21.70
CA GLY A 224 46.40 -8.90 -23.07
C GLY A 224 45.03 -8.21 -23.10
N VAL A 225 44.91 -7.12 -23.86
CA VAL A 225 43.73 -6.80 -24.69
C VAL A 225 44.29 -6.09 -25.92
N ASN A 226 44.11 -6.71 -27.06
CA ASN A 226 44.53 -6.23 -28.36
C ASN A 226 43.65 -5.02 -28.76
N ILE A 227 44.14 -3.79 -28.54
CA ILE A 227 43.68 -2.61 -29.25
C ILE A 227 44.79 -2.21 -30.22
N THR A 228 44.72 -2.76 -31.43
CA THR A 228 45.58 -2.36 -32.54
C THR A 228 44.93 -1.14 -33.22
N GLY A 229 45.40 0.06 -32.87
CA GLY A 229 44.89 1.31 -33.43
C GLY A 229 45.67 2.54 -32.94
N ASN A 230 46.86 2.74 -33.51
CA ASN A 230 47.73 3.91 -33.51
C ASN A 230 47.30 5.13 -32.64
N ALA A 231 47.82 5.24 -31.41
CA ALA A 231 47.69 6.43 -30.57
C ALA A 231 49.07 7.02 -30.24
N ALA A 232 49.79 7.47 -31.28
CA ALA A 232 50.72 8.58 -31.10
C ALA A 232 49.87 9.85 -30.96
N THR A 233 50.13 10.66 -29.93
CA THR A 233 49.48 11.93 -29.55
C THR A 233 48.17 11.86 -28.75
N ALA A 234 48.29 11.80 -27.41
CA ALA A 234 47.25 12.30 -26.50
C ALA A 234 47.88 12.67 -25.13
N THR A 235 48.63 13.76 -25.11
CA THR A 235 48.84 14.54 -23.89
C THR A 235 47.61 15.42 -23.68
N THR A 236 47.11 15.48 -22.44
CA THR A 236 45.94 16.22 -21.93
C THR A 236 44.62 15.45 -21.84
N ALA A 237 43.97 15.60 -20.70
CA ALA A 237 42.78 14.88 -20.27
C ALA A 237 41.57 15.13 -21.19
N ASN A 238 41.22 14.11 -21.97
CA ASN A 238 39.92 13.90 -22.63
C ASN A 238 40.03 12.51 -23.27
N SER A 239 39.39 11.44 -22.87
CA SER A 239 38.12 11.24 -22.16
C SER A 239 38.04 9.72 -21.93
N ILE A 240 37.32 9.26 -20.91
CA ILE A 240 36.89 7.85 -20.82
C ILE A 240 36.21 7.43 -22.15
N ALA A 241 35.61 8.38 -22.88
CA ALA A 241 35.05 8.20 -24.21
C ALA A 241 36.08 7.79 -25.29
N GLY A 242 37.33 8.25 -25.28
CA GLY A 242 38.34 7.85 -26.27
C GLY A 242 38.76 6.37 -26.14
N GLY A 243 38.93 5.90 -24.90
CA GLY A 243 39.23 4.49 -24.62
C GLY A 243 38.04 3.57 -24.87
N VAL A 244 36.83 4.01 -24.51
CA VAL A 244 35.59 3.30 -24.83
C VAL A 244 35.38 3.25 -26.34
N ASN A 245 35.56 4.36 -27.08
CA ASN A 245 35.37 4.38 -28.54
C ASN A 245 36.30 3.44 -29.31
N SER A 246 37.45 3.09 -28.74
CA SER A 246 38.40 2.15 -29.34
C SER A 246 38.11 0.67 -29.04
N LEU A 247 37.27 0.39 -28.04
CA LEU A 247 36.80 -0.95 -27.67
C LEU A 247 35.45 -1.30 -28.32
N LEU A 248 34.80 -0.32 -28.92
CA LEU A 248 33.53 -0.45 -29.63
C LEU A 248 33.79 -0.61 -31.14
N PRO A 249 32.91 -1.30 -31.89
CA PRO A 249 32.96 -1.28 -33.35
C PRO A 249 32.84 0.17 -33.88
N THR A 250 33.22 0.42 -35.15
CA THR A 250 33.23 1.78 -35.73
C THR A 250 31.94 2.57 -35.46
N GLN A 251 32.08 3.78 -34.92
CA GLN A 251 30.94 4.63 -34.55
C GLN A 251 30.41 5.47 -35.72
N THR A 252 31.22 5.63 -36.77
CA THR A 252 30.86 6.41 -37.95
C THR A 252 29.64 5.78 -38.64
N GLY A 253 28.53 6.54 -38.71
CA GLY A 253 27.27 6.08 -39.32
C GLY A 253 26.35 5.27 -38.38
N ASN A 254 26.69 5.12 -37.10
CA ASN A 254 25.90 4.35 -36.11
C ASN A 254 25.28 5.22 -34.99
N GLY A 255 25.17 6.55 -35.18
CA GLY A 255 24.44 7.41 -34.25
C GLY A 255 22.97 6.97 -34.10
N GLY A 256 22.49 6.83 -32.85
CA GLY A 256 21.12 6.38 -32.54
C GLY A 256 20.93 4.86 -32.42
N LYS A 257 22.01 4.07 -32.51
CA LYS A 257 22.02 2.61 -32.33
C LYS A 257 22.54 2.21 -30.94
N TYR A 258 22.29 0.98 -30.48
CA TYR A 258 22.84 0.47 -29.22
C TYR A 258 23.86 -0.67 -29.48
N LEU A 259 24.67 -0.97 -28.47
CA LEU A 259 25.65 -2.04 -28.51
C LEU A 259 25.06 -3.34 -27.96
N LYS A 260 25.09 -4.40 -28.74
CA LYS A 260 24.68 -5.75 -28.34
C LYS A 260 25.88 -6.65 -28.19
N THR A 261 25.81 -7.58 -27.24
CA THR A 261 26.73 -8.70 -27.12
C THR A 261 25.98 -10.03 -27.13
N ASP A 262 26.55 -11.04 -27.80
CA ASP A 262 26.10 -12.43 -27.75
C ASP A 262 26.93 -13.27 -26.74
N GLY A 263 27.72 -12.60 -25.90
CA GLY A 263 28.68 -13.21 -24.98
C GLY A 263 30.06 -13.46 -25.59
N THR A 264 30.25 -13.31 -26.91
CA THR A 264 31.53 -13.51 -27.62
C THR A 264 31.91 -12.30 -28.49
N ASN A 265 30.95 -11.66 -29.15
CA ASN A 265 31.13 -10.52 -30.04
C ASN A 265 30.37 -9.29 -29.53
N VAL A 266 30.78 -8.11 -29.99
CA VAL A 266 30.09 -6.83 -29.75
C VAL A 266 29.78 -6.19 -31.10
N SER A 267 28.53 -5.79 -31.34
CA SER A 267 28.09 -5.18 -32.61
C SER A 267 27.09 -4.04 -32.38
N TRP A 268 27.07 -3.09 -33.31
CA TRP A 268 26.02 -2.06 -33.36
C TRP A 268 24.76 -2.68 -33.91
N GLU A 269 23.75 -2.81 -33.07
CA GLU A 269 22.40 -3.09 -33.51
C GLU A 269 21.69 -1.75 -33.55
N THR A 270 20.88 -1.50 -34.59
CA THR A 270 19.86 -0.47 -34.41
C THR A 270 19.14 -0.78 -33.11
N ALA A 271 18.83 0.23 -32.31
CA ALA A 271 17.65 0.07 -31.50
C ALA A 271 16.56 -0.35 -32.50
N ALA A 272 16.25 -1.65 -32.57
CA ALA A 272 14.91 -2.07 -32.90
C ALA A 272 14.16 -1.28 -31.86
N GLY A 273 13.61 -0.13 -32.30
CA GLY A 273 13.34 1.00 -31.43
C GLY A 273 12.79 0.39 -30.18
N GLY A 274 13.48 0.62 -29.05
CA GLY A 274 12.89 0.31 -27.77
C GLY A 274 11.61 1.09 -27.80
N GLY A 275 10.56 0.44 -28.30
CA GLY A 275 9.25 0.99 -28.42
C GLY A 275 8.88 1.07 -26.98
N GLY A 276 9.12 2.23 -26.36
CA GLY A 276 8.15 2.71 -25.41
C GLY A 276 6.85 2.55 -26.16
N LEU A 277 6.07 1.53 -25.77
CA LEU A 277 4.93 0.98 -26.50
C LEU A 277 4.49 1.93 -27.63
N THR A 278 5.01 1.76 -28.85
CA THR A 278 4.62 2.64 -29.97
C THR A 278 3.15 2.48 -30.28
N GLN A 279 2.62 1.33 -29.84
CA GLN A 279 1.30 0.80 -30.00
C GLN A 279 1.07 -0.26 -28.93
N VAL A 280 0.07 -0.07 -28.07
CA VAL A 280 -0.55 -1.22 -27.38
C VAL A 280 -1.64 -1.72 -28.32
N GLY A 281 -1.36 -2.83 -29.01
CA GLY A 281 -2.37 -3.49 -29.82
C GLY A 281 -3.48 -4.03 -28.92
N ILE A 282 -4.69 -3.50 -29.07
CA ILE A 282 -5.87 -4.04 -28.40
C ILE A 282 -6.44 -5.11 -29.32
N ASN A 283 -6.10 -6.38 -29.06
CA ASN A 283 -6.63 -7.51 -29.81
C ASN A 283 -7.99 -7.95 -29.26
N LEU A 284 -8.99 -7.10 -29.43
CA LEU A 284 -10.38 -7.47 -29.17
C LEU A 284 -10.94 -8.25 -30.37
N PRO A 285 -11.91 -9.16 -30.15
CA PRO A 285 -12.54 -9.88 -31.26
C PRO A 285 -13.13 -8.89 -32.28
N ALA A 286 -12.59 -8.89 -33.49
CA ALA A 286 -13.03 -8.00 -34.58
C ALA A 286 -14.52 -8.21 -34.95
N SER A 287 -15.09 -9.36 -34.56
CA SER A 287 -16.52 -9.65 -34.67
C SER A 287 -17.40 -8.75 -33.79
N VAL A 288 -16.86 -8.17 -32.71
CA VAL A 288 -17.59 -7.37 -31.70
C VAL A 288 -17.14 -5.91 -31.69
N PHE A 289 -15.86 -5.66 -31.88
CA PHE A 289 -15.27 -4.33 -31.79
C PHE A 289 -14.61 -3.94 -33.10
N THR A 290 -14.82 -2.68 -33.51
CA THR A 290 -13.95 -2.03 -34.48
C THR A 290 -12.79 -1.47 -33.67
N ASN A 291 -11.62 -2.08 -33.82
CA ASN A 291 -10.43 -1.59 -33.16
C ASN A 291 -10.13 -0.19 -33.71
N GLY A 292 -10.07 0.81 -32.82
CA GLY A 292 -9.53 2.11 -33.19
C GLY A 292 -8.06 1.99 -33.57
N ALA A 293 -7.49 3.06 -34.12
CA ALA A 293 -6.03 3.15 -34.29
C ALA A 293 -5.35 3.09 -32.91
N ASP A 294 -5.05 1.90 -32.43
CA ASP A 294 -3.69 1.44 -32.21
C ASP A 294 -2.78 2.57 -31.63
N ILE A 295 -2.69 2.62 -30.30
CA ILE A 295 -2.33 3.80 -29.48
C ILE A 295 -0.90 4.29 -29.70
N THR A 296 -0.71 5.52 -30.20
CA THR A 296 0.60 6.20 -30.16
C THR A 296 0.75 7.05 -28.89
N ALA A 297 1.99 7.31 -28.48
CA ALA A 297 2.37 7.86 -27.17
C ALA A 297 1.43 8.98 -26.67
N ASN A 298 0.80 8.74 -25.52
CA ASN A 298 -0.22 9.58 -24.84
C ASN A 298 -1.64 9.61 -25.47
N GLY A 299 -1.97 8.70 -26.40
CA GLY A 299 -3.32 8.57 -26.97
C GLY A 299 -4.35 7.88 -26.05
N LYS A 300 -5.63 8.22 -26.21
CA LYS A 300 -6.76 7.59 -25.49
C LYS A 300 -7.08 6.21 -26.11
N VAL A 301 -7.24 5.19 -25.27
CA VAL A 301 -7.80 3.89 -25.67
C VAL A 301 -9.26 4.09 -26.11
N SER A 302 -9.58 3.84 -27.38
CA SER A 302 -10.97 3.83 -27.86
C SER A 302 -11.24 2.61 -28.73
N ALA A 303 -12.19 1.77 -28.31
CA ALA A 303 -12.83 0.75 -29.14
C ALA A 303 -14.30 1.10 -29.26
N THR A 304 -14.88 0.93 -30.45
CA THR A 304 -16.32 1.13 -30.68
C THR A 304 -16.92 -0.22 -31.06
N PHE A 305 -18.17 -0.48 -30.68
CA PHE A 305 -18.87 -1.67 -31.17
C PHE A 305 -18.94 -1.65 -32.69
N THR A 306 -18.61 -2.77 -33.33
CA THR A 306 -18.83 -2.95 -34.77
C THR A 306 -20.33 -2.93 -35.03
N ASN A 307 -20.79 -2.15 -36.02
CA ASN A 307 -22.18 -2.20 -36.45
C ASN A 307 -22.54 -3.64 -36.83
N GLN A 308 -23.56 -4.17 -36.15
CA GLN A 308 -24.14 -5.46 -36.45
C GLN A 308 -25.46 -5.28 -37.18
N ASN A 309 -25.87 -6.29 -37.94
CA ASN A 309 -27.21 -6.34 -38.50
C ASN A 309 -28.25 -6.26 -37.37
N ALA A 310 -29.39 -5.63 -37.62
CA ALA A 310 -30.48 -5.62 -36.64
C ALA A 310 -30.92 -7.06 -36.28
N ASN A 311 -31.43 -7.25 -35.05
CA ASN A 311 -32.00 -8.50 -34.54
C ASN A 311 -31.02 -9.68 -34.32
N VAL A 312 -29.75 -9.39 -34.01
CA VAL A 312 -28.75 -10.40 -33.62
C VAL A 312 -28.27 -10.17 -32.18
N VAL A 313 -27.89 -11.26 -31.51
CA VAL A 313 -27.35 -11.28 -30.14
C VAL A 313 -25.97 -11.93 -30.12
N PHE A 314 -25.09 -11.50 -29.22
CA PHE A 314 -23.76 -12.09 -29.06
C PHE A 314 -23.82 -13.29 -28.12
N ALA A 315 -23.87 -14.51 -28.69
CA ALA A 315 -24.08 -15.74 -27.93
C ALA A 315 -23.31 -16.92 -28.55
N GLY A 316 -23.00 -17.94 -27.73
CA GLY A 316 -22.41 -19.21 -28.20
C GLY A 316 -23.34 -19.97 -29.17
N PRO A 317 -22.91 -21.08 -29.77
CA PRO A 317 -23.78 -21.88 -30.65
C PRO A 317 -25.08 -22.28 -29.94
N SER A 318 -26.21 -22.32 -30.67
CA SER A 318 -27.51 -22.71 -30.11
C SER A 318 -27.63 -24.23 -29.82
N SER A 319 -26.64 -25.02 -30.24
CA SER A 319 -26.50 -26.45 -29.93
C SER A 319 -25.04 -26.90 -30.10
N GLY A 320 -24.68 -28.03 -29.48
CA GLY A 320 -23.31 -28.55 -29.48
C GLY A 320 -22.48 -28.12 -28.26
N GLY A 321 -21.17 -28.39 -28.31
CA GLY A 321 -20.23 -28.01 -27.23
C GLY A 321 -19.97 -26.50 -27.17
N ALA A 322 -19.45 -26.02 -26.04
CA ALA A 322 -19.08 -24.62 -25.87
C ALA A 322 -18.06 -24.19 -26.93
N ALA A 323 -18.37 -23.14 -27.69
CA ALA A 323 -17.49 -22.54 -28.69
C ALA A 323 -17.52 -21.01 -28.57
N VAL A 324 -16.60 -20.34 -29.28
CA VAL A 324 -16.48 -18.88 -29.27
C VAL A 324 -17.81 -18.22 -29.72
N PRO A 325 -18.39 -17.31 -28.92
CA PRO A 325 -19.63 -16.61 -29.28
C PRO A 325 -19.51 -15.76 -30.54
N GLY A 326 -20.62 -15.64 -31.26
CA GLY A 326 -20.76 -14.78 -32.44
C GLY A 326 -22.11 -14.08 -32.44
N PHE A 327 -22.28 -13.08 -33.30
CA PHE A 327 -23.59 -12.47 -33.51
C PHE A 327 -24.47 -13.39 -34.35
N ARG A 328 -25.57 -13.85 -33.76
CA ARG A 328 -26.57 -14.68 -34.44
C ARG A 328 -27.97 -14.31 -33.95
N ALA A 329 -28.99 -14.78 -34.66
CA ALA A 329 -30.35 -14.62 -34.20
C ALA A 329 -30.54 -15.24 -32.80
N LEU A 330 -31.37 -14.61 -31.97
CA LEU A 330 -31.82 -15.16 -30.71
C LEU A 330 -32.68 -16.39 -31.00
N THR A 331 -32.38 -17.51 -30.36
CA THR A 331 -33.16 -18.74 -30.47
C THR A 331 -33.91 -19.02 -29.16
N ALA A 332 -34.93 -19.88 -29.21
CA ALA A 332 -35.68 -20.24 -28.00
C ALA A 332 -34.80 -20.80 -26.88
N SER A 333 -33.70 -21.49 -27.22
CA SER A 333 -32.75 -22.05 -26.25
C SER A 333 -31.92 -21.01 -25.49
N ASP A 334 -31.86 -19.76 -25.98
CA ASP A 334 -31.10 -18.67 -25.35
C ASP A 334 -31.90 -17.92 -24.29
N ILE A 335 -33.22 -18.13 -24.27
CA ILE A 335 -34.14 -17.50 -23.33
C ILE A 335 -34.42 -18.55 -22.24
N PRO A 336 -34.00 -18.33 -20.99
CA PRO A 336 -34.39 -19.19 -19.87
C PRO A 336 -35.92 -19.28 -19.79
N SER A 337 -36.47 -20.37 -19.27
CA SER A 337 -37.93 -20.45 -19.03
C SER A 337 -38.35 -19.34 -18.05
N LEU A 338 -38.93 -18.26 -18.55
CA LEU A 338 -39.40 -17.15 -17.73
C LEU A 338 -40.79 -17.49 -17.15
N GLY A 339 -40.96 -17.26 -15.86
CA GLY A 339 -42.29 -17.27 -15.25
C GLY A 339 -43.10 -16.07 -15.72
N TRP A 340 -44.42 -16.23 -15.93
CA TRP A 340 -45.32 -15.18 -16.41
C TRP A 340 -45.28 -13.87 -15.59
N ASN A 341 -44.98 -13.99 -14.31
CA ASN A 341 -44.78 -12.90 -13.35
C ASN A 341 -43.55 -12.02 -13.62
N GLN A 342 -42.67 -12.40 -14.55
CA GLN A 342 -41.46 -11.64 -14.92
C GLN A 342 -41.55 -10.98 -16.31
N MET A 343 -42.67 -11.15 -17.04
CA MET A 343 -42.92 -10.53 -18.35
C MET A 343 -43.78 -9.27 -18.19
N THR A 344 -43.22 -8.07 -18.42
CA THR A 344 -43.89 -6.77 -18.18
C THR A 344 -44.29 -6.00 -19.46
N GLY A 345 -44.44 -6.69 -20.60
CA GLY A 345 -44.81 -6.08 -21.89
C GLY A 345 -46.24 -6.38 -22.36
N VAL A 346 -46.82 -5.49 -23.17
CA VAL A 346 -48.11 -5.71 -23.85
C VAL A 346 -47.89 -6.64 -25.05
N LEU A 347 -48.37 -7.88 -24.97
CA LEU A 347 -48.40 -8.79 -26.12
C LEU A 347 -49.47 -8.33 -27.10
N SER A 348 -49.17 -8.25 -28.40
CA SER A 348 -50.20 -7.99 -29.41
C SER A 348 -51.15 -9.19 -29.53
N SER A 349 -52.40 -8.93 -29.91
CA SER A 349 -53.44 -9.98 -30.06
C SER A 349 -53.04 -11.10 -31.04
N GLU A 350 -52.11 -10.83 -31.96
CA GLU A 350 -51.60 -11.80 -32.94
C GLU A 350 -50.52 -12.74 -32.37
N GLN A 351 -49.73 -12.30 -31.38
CA GLN A 351 -48.69 -13.14 -30.75
C GLN A 351 -49.26 -14.12 -29.71
N ILE A 352 -50.46 -13.85 -29.20
CA ILE A 352 -51.21 -14.73 -28.28
C ILE A 352 -51.84 -15.91 -29.03
N ALA A 353 -52.16 -15.75 -30.32
CA ALA A 353 -52.88 -16.75 -31.11
C ALA A 353 -51.99 -17.90 -31.66
N SER A 354 -50.66 -17.76 -31.66
CA SER A 354 -49.74 -18.76 -32.24
C SER A 354 -49.18 -19.79 -31.24
N HIS A 355 -49.51 -19.68 -29.96
CA HIS A 355 -49.17 -20.70 -28.96
C HIS A 355 -50.34 -21.70 -28.86
N THR A 356 -50.09 -22.96 -29.22
CA THR A 356 -51.07 -24.04 -29.10
C THR A 356 -51.49 -24.26 -27.63
N PRO A 357 -52.71 -24.75 -27.36
CA PRO A 357 -53.41 -24.51 -26.11
C PRO A 357 -52.99 -25.50 -25.03
N SER A 358 -51.90 -25.21 -24.34
CA SER A 358 -51.60 -25.81 -23.02
C SER A 358 -51.64 -24.78 -21.89
N PHE A 359 -52.03 -23.53 -22.17
CA PHE A 359 -51.98 -22.41 -21.23
C PHE A 359 -53.31 -22.01 -20.55
N ILE A 360 -54.34 -22.87 -20.58
CA ILE A 360 -55.58 -22.65 -19.80
C ILE A 360 -55.59 -23.62 -18.62
N ALA A 361 -54.85 -23.28 -17.57
CA ALA A 361 -55.02 -23.92 -16.26
C ALA A 361 -55.10 -22.93 -15.08
N ASN A 362 -54.92 -21.61 -15.30
CA ASN A 362 -55.04 -20.61 -14.22
C ASN A 362 -55.60 -19.26 -14.72
N GLY A 363 -56.77 -19.29 -15.36
CA GLY A 363 -57.80 -18.24 -15.20
C GLY A 363 -57.46 -16.75 -15.47
N LEU A 364 -56.44 -16.40 -16.27
CA LEU A 364 -56.19 -14.99 -16.61
C LEU A 364 -56.75 -14.64 -18.00
N VAL A 365 -57.96 -14.07 -18.02
CA VAL A 365 -58.51 -13.36 -19.18
C VAL A 365 -57.84 -11.97 -19.22
N MET A 366 -57.05 -11.68 -20.25
CA MET A 366 -56.58 -10.33 -20.54
C MET A 366 -57.71 -9.54 -21.22
N THR A 367 -58.51 -8.80 -20.44
CA THR A 367 -59.46 -7.82 -21.00
C THR A 367 -58.76 -6.49 -21.24
N GLY A 368 -58.54 -6.15 -22.51
CA GLY A 368 -58.15 -4.82 -22.94
C GLY A 368 -59.05 -4.32 -24.07
N ALA A 369 -60.26 -3.86 -23.74
CA ALA A 369 -60.99 -2.77 -24.41
C ALA A 369 -62.42 -2.65 -23.85
N THR A 370 -62.64 -1.59 -23.08
CA THR A 370 -63.89 -0.81 -22.86
C THR A 370 -65.27 -1.48 -23.03
N GLY A 371 -66.00 -1.57 -21.91
CA GLY A 371 -67.45 -1.29 -21.89
C GLY A 371 -68.40 -2.49 -21.76
N VAL A 372 -68.95 -2.63 -20.55
CA VAL A 372 -70.22 -3.26 -20.12
C VAL A 372 -70.48 -4.77 -20.31
N ALA A 373 -70.81 -5.38 -19.15
CA ALA A 373 -71.82 -6.42 -18.89
C ALA A 373 -71.39 -7.89 -18.59
N GLU A 374 -71.69 -8.28 -17.33
CA GLU A 374 -72.10 -9.58 -16.75
C GLU A 374 -71.12 -10.80 -16.68
N PRO A 375 -71.08 -11.55 -15.56
CA PRO A 375 -70.14 -12.66 -15.33
C PRO A 375 -70.72 -14.04 -15.68
N LEU A 376 -69.90 -14.93 -16.26
CA LEU A 376 -70.21 -16.36 -16.44
C LEU A 376 -69.25 -17.21 -15.60
N VAL A 377 -69.80 -18.04 -14.72
CA VAL A 377 -69.12 -18.95 -13.79
C VAL A 377 -68.78 -20.28 -14.46
N LEU A 378 -67.61 -20.87 -14.18
CA LEU A 378 -67.36 -22.31 -14.38
C LEU A 378 -66.39 -22.88 -13.33
N SER A 379 -66.84 -23.95 -12.67
CA SER A 379 -66.18 -24.76 -11.64
C SER A 379 -65.25 -25.84 -12.25
N PRO A 380 -64.27 -26.41 -11.50
CA PRO A 380 -63.20 -27.23 -12.06
C PRO A 380 -63.53 -28.74 -12.10
N CYS A 381 -63.11 -29.43 -13.16
CA CYS A 381 -62.90 -30.88 -13.19
C CYS A 381 -61.38 -31.15 -13.30
N VAL A 382 -60.84 -31.90 -12.34
CA VAL A 382 -59.46 -32.42 -12.37
C VAL A 382 -59.47 -33.81 -13.00
N GLY A 383 -58.61 -34.02 -14.00
CA GLY A 383 -58.36 -35.32 -14.61
C GLY A 383 -56.97 -35.38 -15.23
N VAL A 384 -56.09 -36.17 -14.62
CA VAL A 384 -54.72 -36.48 -15.03
C VAL A 384 -54.74 -37.39 -16.27
N VAL A 385 -54.06 -37.06 -17.38
CA VAL A 385 -53.42 -38.06 -18.26
C VAL A 385 -52.23 -37.49 -19.05
N LYS A 386 -51.18 -38.32 -19.14
CA LYS A 386 -50.02 -38.27 -20.05
C LYS A 386 -50.45 -38.16 -21.54
N SER A 387 -49.55 -37.58 -22.34
CA SER A 387 -49.51 -37.50 -23.81
C SER A 387 -50.19 -38.70 -24.53
N THR A 388 -50.96 -38.55 -25.61
CA THR A 388 -50.58 -37.95 -26.90
C THR A 388 -51.83 -37.84 -27.80
N LEU A 389 -51.94 -36.76 -28.61
CA LEU A 389 -52.74 -36.59 -29.85
C LEU A 389 -54.23 -37.03 -29.87
N ALA A 390 -55.16 -36.06 -29.82
CA ALA A 390 -56.12 -35.73 -30.91
C ALA A 390 -57.35 -34.92 -30.41
N THR A 391 -57.51 -33.74 -31.02
CA THR A 391 -58.76 -32.99 -31.32
C THR A 391 -59.97 -33.05 -30.38
N TYR A 392 -60.34 -31.90 -29.80
CA TYR A 392 -61.74 -31.51 -29.57
C TYR A 392 -62.00 -30.02 -29.84
N SER A 393 -63.02 -29.79 -30.65
CA SER A 393 -63.67 -28.54 -31.03
C SER A 393 -64.63 -28.04 -29.95
N CYS A 394 -64.67 -26.73 -29.74
CA CYS A 394 -65.55 -26.03 -28.78
C CYS A 394 -67.02 -25.99 -29.22
N ALA A 395 -67.95 -26.06 -28.26
CA ALA A 395 -69.29 -25.46 -28.34
C ALA A 395 -69.81 -25.07 -26.94
N PRO A 396 -70.69 -24.04 -26.80
CA PRO A 396 -70.74 -23.12 -25.66
C PRO A 396 -71.85 -23.42 -24.63
N LEU A 397 -71.81 -22.72 -23.49
CA LEU A 397 -72.90 -22.65 -22.51
C LEU A 397 -73.84 -21.45 -22.80
N ALA A 398 -75.15 -21.70 -22.80
CA ALA A 398 -76.23 -20.73 -22.55
C ALA A 398 -77.39 -21.52 -21.90
N SER A 399 -77.69 -21.30 -20.61
CA SER A 399 -78.66 -20.35 -20.04
C SER A 399 -80.13 -20.80 -20.10
N THR A 400 -80.82 -20.57 -18.97
CA THR A 400 -82.27 -20.36 -18.75
C THR A 400 -83.25 -21.55 -18.79
N ASP A 401 -83.75 -21.86 -17.60
CA ASP A 401 -85.16 -21.90 -17.17
C ASP A 401 -86.29 -22.39 -18.10
N LEU A 402 -87.16 -23.18 -17.46
CA LEU A 402 -88.60 -23.29 -17.63
C LEU A 402 -89.14 -23.82 -18.98
N ALA A 403 -89.69 -25.04 -18.88
CA ALA A 403 -90.91 -25.52 -19.52
C ALA A 403 -91.45 -24.78 -20.76
N THR A 404 -91.36 -25.41 -21.92
CA THR A 404 -92.39 -25.55 -22.99
C THR A 404 -91.73 -26.32 -24.15
N ASP A 405 -92.29 -27.45 -24.56
CA ASP A 405 -93.14 -27.60 -25.75
C ASP A 405 -92.33 -27.87 -27.04
N ILE A 406 -92.95 -28.53 -28.01
CA ILE A 406 -92.52 -28.68 -29.42
C ILE A 406 -91.57 -29.85 -29.72
N ILE A 407 -92.20 -30.98 -30.06
CA ILE A 407 -92.04 -31.75 -31.31
C ILE A 407 -90.95 -31.25 -32.29
N LYS A 408 -90.40 -32.20 -33.05
CA LYS A 408 -89.80 -32.08 -34.41
C LYS A 408 -88.27 -32.02 -34.44
N THR A 409 -87.67 -33.16 -34.77
CA THR A 409 -87.22 -33.57 -36.13
C THR A 409 -85.92 -32.89 -36.49
N GLY A 410 -84.84 -33.66 -36.67
CA GLY A 410 -84.52 -34.22 -37.99
C GLY A 410 -83.56 -33.23 -38.65
N HIS A 411 -82.29 -33.53 -38.88
CA HIS A 411 -81.66 -34.58 -39.66
C HIS A 411 -80.21 -34.64 -39.14
N ILE A 412 -79.50 -35.77 -39.21
CA ILE A 412 -78.74 -36.14 -40.40
C ILE A 412 -78.53 -37.66 -40.40
N GLU A 413 -79.05 -38.24 -41.47
CA GLU A 413 -78.50 -39.38 -42.21
C GLU A 413 -78.32 -40.71 -41.48
N ASN A 414 -79.43 -41.46 -41.44
CA ASN A 414 -79.35 -42.90 -41.63
C ASN A 414 -79.17 -43.18 -43.14
N GLY A 415 -78.23 -44.05 -43.47
CA GLY A 415 -77.98 -44.49 -44.85
C GLY A 415 -77.81 -46.00 -44.92
N ALA A 416 -78.79 -46.76 -44.42
CA ALA A 416 -78.99 -48.13 -44.86
C ALA A 416 -79.67 -48.13 -46.23
N VAL A 417 -79.13 -48.90 -47.17
CA VAL A 417 -79.71 -49.15 -48.49
C VAL A 417 -80.99 -49.99 -48.33
N THR A 418 -82.14 -49.33 -48.56
CA THR A 418 -83.34 -49.71 -49.36
C THR A 418 -83.62 -51.21 -49.61
N ASP A 419 -84.85 -51.74 -49.62
CA ASP A 419 -86.17 -51.18 -49.91
C ASP A 419 -87.28 -52.16 -49.48
N ALA A 420 -88.53 -51.67 -49.45
CA ALA A 420 -89.82 -52.36 -49.49
C ALA A 420 -90.78 -52.21 -48.28
N LYS A 421 -91.34 -50.99 -48.19
CA LYS A 421 -92.79 -50.65 -48.32
C LYS A 421 -93.83 -51.04 -47.24
N ILE A 422 -94.69 -50.03 -46.99
CA ILE A 422 -96.09 -50.02 -46.45
C ILE A 422 -96.18 -49.81 -44.92
N SER A 423 -96.43 -48.60 -44.38
CA SER A 423 -97.60 -47.67 -44.42
C SER A 423 -98.69 -48.01 -43.39
N GLY A 424 -99.06 -47.06 -42.51
CA GLY A 424 -100.33 -47.13 -41.75
C GLY A 424 -100.35 -46.48 -40.37
N THR A 425 -101.26 -45.53 -40.20
CA THR A 425 -101.48 -44.60 -39.09
C THR A 425 -102.50 -45.13 -38.05
N ILE A 426 -102.60 -44.43 -36.90
CA ILE A 426 -103.76 -44.21 -36.01
C ILE A 426 -103.80 -44.97 -34.67
N SER A 427 -103.85 -44.14 -33.63
CA SER A 427 -104.25 -44.34 -32.24
C SER A 427 -105.72 -44.74 -32.05
N SER A 428 -105.97 -45.68 -31.13
CA SER A 428 -107.10 -45.71 -30.17
C SER A 428 -107.01 -47.08 -29.48
N GLY A 429 -107.03 -47.24 -28.17
CA GLY A 429 -107.98 -46.70 -27.22
C GLY A 429 -108.61 -47.89 -26.48
N LYS A 430 -108.40 -47.95 -25.16
CA LYS A 430 -109.09 -48.73 -24.12
C LYS A 430 -109.06 -50.27 -24.14
N LEU A 431 -108.67 -50.81 -22.98
CA LEU A 431 -109.37 -51.83 -22.13
C LEU A 431 -110.63 -52.50 -22.72
N PRO A 432 -111.06 -53.74 -22.35
CA PRO A 432 -110.53 -54.67 -21.31
C PRO A 432 -110.62 -56.19 -21.66
N VAL A 433 -110.11 -57.03 -20.74
CA VAL A 433 -110.59 -58.37 -20.29
C VAL A 433 -110.84 -59.52 -21.29
N ALA A 434 -110.27 -60.67 -20.93
CA ALA A 434 -110.40 -61.98 -21.56
C ALA A 434 -111.80 -62.60 -21.50
N SER A 435 -112.19 -63.36 -22.54
CA SER A 435 -112.84 -64.69 -22.44
C SER A 435 -113.19 -65.31 -23.80
N GLY A 436 -112.82 -66.58 -24.00
CA GLY A 436 -113.37 -67.55 -24.99
C GLY A 436 -113.09 -67.24 -26.46
N THR A 437 -113.09 -68.17 -27.42
CA THR A 437 -113.31 -69.61 -27.50
C THR A 437 -112.95 -70.00 -28.94
N THR A 438 -112.48 -71.24 -29.12
CA THR A 438 -112.50 -72.06 -30.36
C THR A 438 -111.70 -71.66 -31.60
N ASP A 439 -111.07 -72.73 -32.11
CA ASP A 439 -110.82 -73.06 -33.50
C ASP A 439 -109.67 -72.38 -34.24
N GLY A 440 -108.57 -73.12 -34.28
CA GLY A 440 -108.23 -73.72 -35.56
C GLY A 440 -106.82 -73.44 -36.02
N ILE A 441 -106.15 -74.55 -36.33
CA ILE A 441 -105.06 -74.68 -37.32
C ILE A 441 -103.66 -74.84 -36.68
N ILE A 442 -103.28 -76.14 -36.58
CA ILE A 442 -101.92 -76.74 -36.69
C ILE A 442 -101.06 -76.63 -35.41
N ASN A 443 -100.88 -77.64 -34.52
CA ASN A 443 -100.71 -79.10 -34.63
C ASN A 443 -99.63 -79.45 -35.69
N GLN A 444 -98.42 -79.94 -35.46
CA GLN A 444 -97.76 -80.80 -34.47
C GLN A 444 -96.26 -80.51 -34.66
N VAL A 445 -95.42 -80.41 -33.63
CA VAL A 445 -94.68 -81.52 -33.00
C VAL A 445 -94.55 -81.16 -31.52
N ALA A 446 -95.40 -81.61 -30.60
CA ALA A 446 -95.52 -82.97 -30.09
C ALA A 446 -94.20 -83.57 -29.58
N GLN A 447 -94.09 -83.56 -28.24
CA GLN A 447 -93.57 -84.65 -27.40
C GLN A 447 -92.06 -84.83 -27.33
N SER A 448 -91.46 -84.22 -26.30
CA SER A 448 -90.36 -84.71 -25.43
C SER A 448 -89.71 -83.46 -24.85
N ILE A 449 -90.06 -82.97 -23.65
CA ILE A 449 -89.43 -83.39 -22.40
C ILE A 449 -90.35 -82.90 -21.25
N LYS A 450 -91.31 -83.74 -20.85
CA LYS A 450 -91.76 -83.83 -19.46
C LYS A 450 -90.56 -84.36 -18.68
N GLY A 451 -89.96 -83.59 -17.77
CA GLY A 451 -89.00 -84.17 -16.81
C GLY A 451 -87.84 -83.29 -16.34
N VAL A 452 -87.52 -82.16 -16.99
CA VAL A 452 -86.29 -81.40 -16.63
C VAL A 452 -86.54 -80.01 -16.02
N LYS A 453 -87.72 -79.38 -16.20
CA LYS A 453 -87.99 -78.09 -15.54
C LYS A 453 -88.06 -78.22 -14.01
N THR A 454 -88.53 -79.36 -13.52
CA THR A 454 -88.58 -79.70 -12.09
C THR A 454 -87.24 -80.12 -11.48
N PHE A 455 -86.14 -80.13 -12.25
CA PHE A 455 -84.76 -80.30 -11.74
C PHE A 455 -83.89 -79.04 -11.95
N ILE A 456 -84.37 -78.02 -12.68
CA ILE A 456 -83.64 -76.74 -12.90
C ILE A 456 -84.32 -75.55 -12.18
N ASP A 457 -85.62 -75.60 -11.90
CA ASP A 457 -86.30 -74.52 -11.13
C ASP A 457 -86.01 -74.52 -9.62
N ASN A 458 -85.28 -75.52 -9.10
CA ASN A 458 -84.85 -75.59 -7.70
C ASN A 458 -83.36 -75.22 -7.48
N ALA A 459 -82.68 -74.64 -8.47
CA ALA A 459 -81.26 -74.30 -8.35
C ALA A 459 -80.87 -72.84 -8.66
N ILE A 460 -81.79 -71.97 -9.07
CA ILE A 460 -81.46 -70.55 -9.40
C ILE A 460 -82.55 -69.60 -8.90
N PHE A 461 -82.77 -69.56 -7.58
CA PHE A 461 -83.61 -68.53 -6.94
C PHE A 461 -83.04 -67.99 -5.62
N ASN A 462 -81.71 -68.03 -5.46
CA ASN A 462 -81.03 -67.18 -4.49
C ASN A 462 -79.60 -66.95 -4.98
N THR A 463 -79.24 -65.68 -5.17
CA THR A 463 -77.97 -65.14 -5.71
C THR A 463 -77.98 -64.85 -7.22
N ILE A 464 -78.52 -63.70 -7.60
CA ILE A 464 -78.00 -62.96 -8.76
C ILE A 464 -77.44 -61.64 -8.25
N THR A 465 -76.11 -61.57 -8.31
CA THR A 465 -75.24 -60.43 -8.07
C THR A 465 -75.57 -59.34 -9.08
N ALA A 466 -76.32 -58.31 -8.66
CA ALA A 466 -76.58 -57.14 -9.48
C ALA A 466 -75.46 -56.10 -9.32
N SER A 467 -74.40 -56.27 -10.10
CA SER A 467 -73.47 -55.20 -10.48
C SER A 467 -74.08 -54.43 -11.66
N GLY A 468 -75.19 -53.70 -11.42
CA GLY A 468 -75.92 -52.97 -12.46
C GLY A 468 -76.61 -51.73 -11.89
N ASN A 469 -76.31 -50.58 -12.49
CA ASN A 469 -76.82 -49.26 -12.12
C ASN A 469 -78.36 -49.20 -12.06
N ILE A 470 -78.88 -48.54 -11.03
CA ILE A 470 -80.28 -48.12 -10.92
C ILE A 470 -80.48 -46.99 -11.93
N THR A 471 -81.23 -47.24 -13.01
CA THR A 471 -81.28 -46.38 -14.20
C THR A 471 -82.62 -45.67 -14.41
N THR A 472 -83.61 -45.77 -13.52
CA THR A 472 -84.85 -44.99 -13.69
C THR A 472 -85.45 -44.50 -12.38
N SER A 473 -86.06 -43.31 -12.45
CA SER A 473 -86.67 -42.55 -11.36
C SER A 473 -87.97 -43.14 -10.80
N ALA A 474 -88.38 -44.33 -11.23
CA ALA A 474 -89.61 -45.00 -10.79
C ALA A 474 -89.42 -45.89 -9.54
N ASP A 475 -88.18 -46.31 -9.22
CA ASP A 475 -87.89 -47.15 -8.04
C ASP A 475 -87.69 -46.35 -6.73
N LEU A 476 -87.75 -45.01 -6.77
CA LEU A 476 -87.50 -44.14 -5.60
C LEU A 476 -88.75 -43.49 -5.01
N ALA A 477 -89.93 -43.68 -5.60
CA ALA A 477 -91.13 -42.91 -5.22
C ALA A 477 -92.06 -43.59 -4.18
N SER A 478 -91.81 -44.83 -3.75
CA SER A 478 -92.72 -45.50 -2.79
C SER A 478 -92.08 -46.37 -1.70
N THR A 479 -90.76 -46.42 -1.59
CA THR A 479 -90.09 -47.17 -0.52
C THR A 479 -89.05 -46.29 0.16
N ASN A 480 -89.31 -45.98 1.43
CA ASN A 480 -88.24 -45.61 2.35
C ASN A 480 -87.13 -46.66 2.18
N MET A 481 -85.91 -46.26 1.83
CA MET A 481 -84.73 -47.12 2.01
C MET A 481 -84.52 -47.30 3.52
N THR A 482 -85.34 -48.15 4.14
CA THR A 482 -85.07 -48.68 5.47
C THR A 482 -83.97 -49.72 5.29
N ALA A 483 -82.72 -49.32 5.53
CA ALA A 483 -81.61 -50.25 5.69
C ALA A 483 -81.85 -51.09 6.96
N SER A 484 -82.70 -52.10 6.84
CA SER A 484 -82.84 -53.15 7.86
C SER A 484 -81.66 -54.10 7.69
N GLY A 485 -80.57 -53.80 8.39
CA GLY A 485 -79.39 -54.66 8.43
C GLY A 485 -78.12 -53.88 8.15
N VAL A 486 -77.43 -53.50 9.22
CA VAL A 486 -76.04 -53.05 9.14
C VAL A 486 -75.19 -54.26 8.74
N VAL A 487 -74.80 -54.36 7.46
CA VAL A 487 -73.95 -55.44 6.94
C VAL A 487 -72.49 -55.01 6.87
N SER A 488 -71.70 -55.57 7.81
CA SER A 488 -70.27 -55.94 7.83
C SER A 488 -69.15 -54.99 7.33
N ALA A 489 -68.23 -54.77 8.26
CA ALA A 489 -66.75 -54.80 8.20
C ALA A 489 -65.94 -53.90 7.27
N ASP A 490 -66.40 -53.47 6.09
CA ASP A 490 -65.60 -52.61 5.19
C ASP A 490 -66.44 -51.75 4.22
N ARG A 491 -67.70 -51.44 4.57
CA ARG A 491 -68.61 -50.62 3.74
C ARG A 491 -69.23 -49.45 4.50
N ILE A 492 -69.53 -48.38 3.78
CA ILE A 492 -70.11 -47.13 4.30
C ILE A 492 -71.49 -47.40 4.92
N LYS A 493 -71.65 -47.13 6.22
CA LYS A 493 -72.93 -47.19 6.92
C LYS A 493 -73.73 -45.90 6.65
N VAL A 494 -75.02 -46.01 6.31
CA VAL A 494 -75.92 -44.85 6.11
C VAL A 494 -77.10 -44.99 7.06
N ALA A 495 -77.37 -43.95 7.85
CA ALA A 495 -78.44 -43.91 8.83
C ALA A 495 -79.60 -43.00 8.39
N ASN A 496 -80.81 -43.33 8.82
CA ASN A 496 -81.99 -42.48 8.60
C ASN A 496 -82.00 -41.27 9.55
N SER A 497 -82.85 -40.29 9.26
CA SER A 497 -82.95 -39.03 10.01
C SER A 497 -83.38 -39.18 11.47
N SER A 498 -84.01 -40.30 11.84
CA SER A 498 -84.50 -40.61 13.19
C SER A 498 -83.54 -41.46 14.05
N ALA A 499 -82.43 -41.95 13.50
CA ALA A 499 -81.50 -42.81 14.22
C ALA A 499 -80.79 -42.04 15.35
N ALA A 500 -80.72 -42.63 16.55
CA ALA A 500 -79.88 -42.14 17.64
C ALA A 500 -78.41 -42.53 17.37
N CYS A 501 -77.47 -41.65 17.73
CA CYS A 501 -76.06 -42.01 17.68
C CYS A 501 -75.70 -42.78 18.96
N ASN A 502 -75.21 -43.99 18.81
CA ASN A 502 -74.76 -44.86 19.90
C ASN A 502 -73.73 -45.86 19.35
N GLY A 503 -73.18 -46.73 20.20
CA GLY A 503 -72.17 -47.73 19.79
C GLY A 503 -72.65 -48.71 18.69
N THR A 504 -73.95 -48.79 18.41
CA THR A 504 -74.49 -49.63 17.32
C THR A 504 -74.53 -48.89 15.98
N THR A 505 -74.76 -47.58 16.01
CA THR A 505 -74.81 -46.71 14.82
C THR A 505 -73.50 -45.97 14.54
N GLU A 506 -72.47 -46.18 15.36
CA GLU A 506 -71.11 -45.66 15.18
C GLU A 506 -70.57 -45.92 13.76
N GLY A 507 -70.04 -44.86 13.15
CA GLY A 507 -69.53 -44.85 11.77
C GLY A 507 -70.60 -44.63 10.69
N SER A 508 -71.87 -44.43 11.05
CA SER A 508 -72.93 -44.16 10.06
C SER A 508 -72.98 -42.70 9.63
N LEU A 509 -73.23 -42.45 8.35
CA LEU A 509 -73.46 -41.12 7.77
C LEU A 509 -74.97 -40.84 7.66
N ARG A 510 -75.41 -39.61 7.93
CA ARG A 510 -76.79 -39.17 7.68
C ARG A 510 -76.83 -37.73 7.16
N TYR A 511 -77.91 -37.37 6.48
CA TYR A 511 -78.25 -35.98 6.25
C TYR A 511 -79.21 -35.49 7.34
N ASN A 512 -78.80 -34.51 8.14
CA ASN A 512 -79.65 -33.85 9.10
C ASN A 512 -80.51 -32.81 8.37
N SER A 513 -81.78 -33.11 8.15
CA SER A 513 -82.71 -32.26 7.40
C SER A 513 -83.03 -30.94 8.11
N THR A 514 -82.92 -30.88 9.44
CA THR A 514 -83.18 -29.66 10.23
C THR A 514 -81.98 -28.71 10.15
N LYS A 515 -80.76 -29.24 10.28
CA LYS A 515 -79.52 -28.46 10.16
C LYS A 515 -79.06 -28.28 8.71
N LYS A 516 -79.69 -28.99 7.76
CA LYS A 516 -79.31 -29.09 6.34
C LYS A 516 -77.83 -29.44 6.10
N LYS A 517 -77.30 -30.38 6.89
CA LYS A 517 -75.87 -30.78 6.85
C LYS A 517 -75.70 -32.29 6.92
N MET A 518 -74.60 -32.80 6.36
CA MET A 518 -74.16 -34.18 6.55
C MET A 518 -73.52 -34.35 7.93
N GLU A 519 -73.91 -35.39 8.67
CA GLU A 519 -73.39 -35.75 10.00
C GLU A 519 -72.94 -37.22 10.00
N TYR A 520 -71.92 -37.57 10.78
CA TYR A 520 -71.54 -38.95 11.09
C TYR A 520 -71.77 -39.25 12.58
N CYS A 521 -72.08 -40.49 12.92
CA CYS A 521 -72.20 -40.92 14.31
C CYS A 521 -70.85 -41.36 14.86
N ASN A 522 -70.38 -40.72 15.94
CA ASN A 522 -69.11 -41.03 16.61
C ASN A 522 -69.23 -42.07 17.75
N GLY A 523 -70.38 -42.75 17.85
CA GLY A 523 -70.67 -43.72 18.90
C GLY A 523 -71.43 -43.18 20.11
N THR A 524 -71.57 -41.85 20.23
CA THR A 524 -72.36 -41.20 21.30
C THR A 524 -73.22 -40.05 20.78
N ASP A 525 -72.73 -39.26 19.82
CA ASP A 525 -73.43 -38.11 19.25
C ASP A 525 -73.25 -37.98 17.73
N TRP A 526 -74.24 -37.34 17.09
CA TRP A 526 -74.17 -36.98 15.68
C TRP A 526 -73.27 -35.76 15.47
N THR A 527 -72.12 -36.00 14.86
CA THR A 527 -71.06 -35.01 14.62
C THR A 527 -71.11 -34.53 13.17
N GLN A 528 -70.99 -33.23 12.91
CA GLN A 528 -71.00 -32.71 11.54
C GLN A 528 -69.77 -33.16 10.75
N ILE A 529 -69.98 -33.53 9.49
CA ILE A 529 -68.89 -33.74 8.54
C ILE A 529 -68.61 -32.37 7.92
N SER A 530 -67.72 -31.59 8.54
CA SER A 530 -67.23 -30.34 7.95
C SER A 530 -65.89 -30.59 7.26
N GLN A 531 -65.72 -30.02 6.06
CA GLN A 531 -64.40 -29.59 5.57
C GLN A 531 -64.27 -28.07 5.79
N GLY A 532 -64.71 -27.59 6.97
CA GLY A 532 -64.50 -26.23 7.42
C GLY A 532 -63.21 -26.15 8.23
N VAL A 533 -62.08 -26.25 7.57
CA VAL A 533 -60.80 -25.83 8.15
C VAL A 533 -60.47 -24.54 7.43
N ILE A 534 -60.24 -23.43 8.15
CA ILE A 534 -59.51 -22.32 7.54
C ILE A 534 -58.18 -22.91 7.11
N ALA A 535 -57.97 -23.02 5.80
CA ALA A 535 -57.01 -23.97 5.26
C ALA A 535 -55.55 -23.62 5.57
N SER A 536 -55.25 -22.41 6.04
CA SER A 536 -53.94 -22.02 6.60
C SER A 536 -53.89 -20.52 6.85
N LEU A 537 -53.01 -20.09 7.76
CA LEU A 537 -52.52 -18.72 7.86
C LEU A 537 -51.01 -18.77 7.65
N ILE A 538 -50.51 -18.15 6.58
CA ILE A 538 -49.11 -18.25 6.15
C ILE A 538 -48.41 -16.90 6.34
N LEU A 539 -47.23 -16.94 6.95
CA LEU A 539 -46.32 -15.79 7.05
C LEU A 539 -45.26 -15.85 5.95
N GLY A 540 -45.15 -14.78 5.18
CA GLY A 540 -44.10 -14.57 4.19
C GLY A 540 -42.74 -14.27 4.83
N ALA A 541 -41.70 -14.31 4.00
CA ALA A 541 -40.37 -13.86 4.40
C ALA A 541 -40.35 -12.35 4.69
N PRO A 542 -39.45 -11.87 5.57
CA PRO A 542 -39.26 -10.44 5.78
C PRO A 542 -38.81 -9.75 4.49
N SER A 543 -39.22 -8.50 4.28
CA SER A 543 -38.83 -7.68 3.12
C SER A 543 -37.34 -7.36 3.04
N SER A 544 -36.61 -7.53 4.14
CA SER A 544 -35.15 -7.35 4.21
C SER A 544 -34.60 -8.31 5.24
N ALA A 545 -33.48 -8.96 4.91
CA ALA A 545 -32.84 -9.94 5.80
C ALA A 545 -32.07 -9.27 6.96
N ILE A 546 -31.63 -8.02 6.78
CA ILE A 546 -30.93 -7.23 7.80
C ILE A 546 -31.31 -5.75 7.71
N VAL A 547 -31.46 -5.08 8.85
CA VAL A 547 -31.74 -3.64 8.93
C VAL A 547 -31.06 -3.01 10.16
N LYS A 548 -30.84 -1.69 10.12
CA LYS A 548 -30.40 -0.94 11.30
C LYS A 548 -31.54 -0.69 12.30
N SER A 549 -32.76 -0.42 11.82
CA SER A 549 -33.92 -0.19 12.70
C SER A 549 -35.26 -0.55 12.05
N GLY A 550 -35.32 -0.59 10.72
CA GLY A 550 -36.51 -0.85 9.93
C GLY A 550 -36.76 0.29 8.92
N PRO A 551 -37.91 0.28 8.23
CA PRO A 551 -39.02 -0.68 8.39
C PRO A 551 -38.74 -2.04 7.73
N VAL A 552 -39.30 -3.10 8.31
CA VAL A 552 -39.37 -4.45 7.71
C VAL A 552 -40.81 -4.88 7.62
N THR A 553 -41.23 -5.42 6.48
CA THR A 553 -42.60 -5.85 6.24
C THR A 553 -42.72 -7.36 6.10
N PHE A 554 -43.86 -7.91 6.54
CA PHE A 554 -44.23 -9.32 6.41
C PHE A 554 -45.61 -9.45 5.80
N ASP A 555 -45.73 -10.25 4.75
CA ASP A 555 -47.03 -10.60 4.19
C ASP A 555 -47.67 -11.74 4.98
N VAL A 556 -48.93 -11.54 5.38
CA VAL A 556 -49.78 -12.48 6.08
C VAL A 556 -50.88 -12.89 5.11
N THR A 557 -50.88 -14.15 4.67
CA THR A 557 -51.83 -14.65 3.68
C THR A 557 -52.76 -15.66 4.29
N TYR A 558 -54.06 -15.39 4.20
CA TYR A 558 -55.14 -16.28 4.60
C TYR A 558 -55.42 -17.28 3.47
N GLY A 559 -55.44 -18.57 3.79
CA GLY A 559 -55.70 -19.65 2.85
C GLY A 559 -57.13 -19.69 2.32
N SER A 560 -57.42 -20.65 1.44
CA SER A 560 -58.76 -20.85 0.89
C SER A 560 -59.81 -21.14 1.98
N GLY A 561 -61.01 -20.59 1.81
CA GLY A 561 -62.13 -20.76 2.74
C GLY A 561 -62.30 -19.67 3.80
N VAL A 562 -61.38 -18.69 3.87
CA VAL A 562 -61.57 -17.48 4.70
C VAL A 562 -62.70 -16.62 4.15
N ASP A 563 -63.55 -16.10 5.05
CA ASP A 563 -64.46 -15.01 4.72
C ASP A 563 -63.69 -13.69 4.79
N THR A 564 -63.39 -13.09 3.63
CA THR A 564 -62.58 -11.87 3.53
C THR A 564 -63.20 -10.66 4.24
N GLY A 565 -64.52 -10.66 4.46
CA GLY A 565 -65.22 -9.63 5.23
C GLY A 565 -64.97 -9.72 6.74
N THR A 566 -64.41 -10.83 7.23
CA THR A 566 -64.15 -11.08 8.65
C THR A 566 -62.70 -10.89 9.05
N ILE A 567 -61.79 -10.62 8.11
CA ILE A 567 -60.37 -10.41 8.40
C ILE A 567 -60.20 -9.13 9.22
N ASN A 568 -59.75 -9.28 10.47
CA ASN A 568 -59.61 -8.20 11.45
C ASN A 568 -58.19 -8.15 12.05
N LEU A 569 -57.16 -8.52 11.29
CA LEU A 569 -55.77 -8.39 11.72
C LEU A 569 -55.44 -6.94 12.11
N THR A 570 -54.92 -6.74 13.31
CA THR A 570 -54.51 -5.43 13.85
C THR A 570 -53.14 -5.58 14.50
N PRO A 571 -52.43 -4.47 14.82
CA PRO A 571 -51.17 -4.54 15.57
C PRO A 571 -51.25 -5.34 16.87
N ALA A 572 -52.41 -5.35 17.55
CA ALA A 572 -52.60 -6.09 18.81
C ALA A 572 -52.57 -7.62 18.63
N HIS A 573 -52.78 -8.12 17.41
CA HIS A 573 -52.72 -9.55 17.10
C HIS A 573 -51.29 -10.02 16.77
N VAL A 574 -50.33 -9.11 16.63
CA VAL A 574 -48.96 -9.41 16.25
C VAL A 574 -48.08 -9.37 17.50
N THR A 575 -47.37 -10.46 17.76
CA THR A 575 -46.32 -10.49 18.78
C THR A 575 -44.95 -10.42 18.09
N ILE A 576 -44.10 -9.51 18.54
CA ILE A 576 -42.70 -9.41 18.10
C ILE A 576 -41.85 -10.19 19.10
N ALA A 577 -41.01 -11.10 18.61
CA ALA A 577 -40.13 -11.93 19.43
C ALA A 577 -38.75 -12.07 18.77
N GLY A 578 -37.75 -12.50 19.54
CA GLY A 578 -36.36 -12.59 19.09
C GLY A 578 -35.39 -12.08 20.16
N THR A 579 -34.13 -11.85 19.77
CA THR A 579 -33.08 -11.35 20.68
C THR A 579 -32.92 -9.82 20.62
N ALA A 580 -33.38 -9.15 19.56
CA ALA A 580 -33.29 -7.69 19.39
C ALA A 580 -34.66 -7.01 19.28
N THR A 581 -35.53 -7.24 20.26
CA THR A 581 -36.93 -6.74 20.23
C THR A 581 -37.12 -5.39 20.92
N ALA A 582 -36.08 -4.84 21.56
CA ALA A 582 -36.17 -3.56 22.26
C ALA A 582 -36.51 -2.44 21.26
N GLY A 583 -37.51 -1.62 21.58
CA GLY A 583 -37.96 -0.51 20.71
C GLY A 583 -38.77 -0.92 19.47
N CYS A 584 -38.74 -2.20 19.08
CA CYS A 584 -39.53 -2.68 17.94
C CYS A 584 -41.03 -2.47 18.19
N SER A 585 -41.73 -1.94 17.18
CA SER A 585 -43.18 -1.76 17.21
C SER A 585 -43.81 -2.07 15.87
N VAL A 586 -45.05 -2.58 15.90
CA VAL A 586 -45.85 -2.73 14.69
C VAL A 586 -46.46 -1.38 14.35
N THR A 587 -45.91 -0.74 13.32
CA THR A 587 -46.29 0.62 12.92
C THR A 587 -47.47 0.66 11.95
N GLY A 588 -47.83 -0.48 11.36
CA GLY A 588 -49.01 -0.57 10.51
C GLY A 588 -49.34 -2.01 10.08
N VAL A 589 -50.64 -2.21 9.81
CA VAL A 589 -51.16 -3.39 9.10
C VAL A 589 -52.00 -2.86 7.94
N ALA A 590 -51.62 -3.17 6.70
CA ALA A 590 -52.27 -2.69 5.49
C ALA A 590 -52.58 -3.83 4.52
N GLY A 591 -53.32 -3.57 3.43
CA GLY A 591 -53.64 -4.55 2.39
C GLY A 591 -55.13 -4.92 2.30
N GLY A 592 -55.50 -5.65 1.26
CA GLY A 592 -56.88 -6.01 0.91
C GLY A 592 -57.01 -7.47 0.44
N GLY A 593 -58.24 -7.94 0.23
CA GLY A 593 -58.48 -9.36 -0.12
C GLY A 593 -57.99 -10.31 0.99
N THR A 594 -57.32 -11.40 0.60
CA THR A 594 -56.80 -12.45 1.50
C THR A 594 -55.40 -12.19 2.05
N THR A 595 -54.76 -11.05 1.73
CA THR A 595 -53.39 -10.75 2.19
C THR A 595 -53.37 -9.45 2.98
N ARG A 596 -52.57 -9.42 4.05
CA ARG A 596 -52.27 -8.23 4.85
C ARG A 596 -50.77 -8.11 5.00
N THR A 597 -50.23 -6.89 4.97
CA THR A 597 -48.82 -6.60 5.18
C THR A 597 -48.64 -5.97 6.55
N VAL A 598 -47.89 -6.62 7.42
CA VAL A 598 -47.50 -6.12 8.75
C VAL A 598 -46.17 -5.39 8.63
N THR A 599 -46.08 -4.16 9.14
CA THR A 599 -44.84 -3.35 9.14
C THR A 599 -44.28 -3.23 10.55
N VAL A 600 -43.06 -3.71 10.76
CA VAL A 600 -42.29 -3.57 12.01
C VAL A 600 -41.24 -2.49 11.82
N ASN A 601 -41.10 -1.57 12.78
CA ASN A 601 -40.10 -0.50 12.74
C ASN A 601 -39.63 -0.10 14.15
N GLY A 602 -38.55 0.68 14.22
CA GLY A 602 -38.03 1.25 15.46
C GLY A 602 -37.22 0.27 16.31
N CYS A 603 -36.84 -0.88 15.74
CA CYS A 603 -36.04 -1.85 16.46
C CYS A 603 -34.68 -1.29 16.85
N THR A 604 -34.22 -1.65 18.06
CA THR A 604 -32.94 -1.28 18.63
C THR A 604 -32.24 -2.50 19.23
N GLY A 605 -30.91 -2.49 19.24
CA GLY A 605 -30.09 -3.62 19.64
C GLY A 605 -29.72 -4.53 18.47
N THR A 606 -28.86 -5.52 18.73
CA THR A 606 -28.30 -6.37 17.68
C THR A 606 -28.70 -7.82 17.90
N GLY A 607 -29.31 -8.46 16.90
CA GLY A 607 -29.86 -9.81 17.02
C GLY A 607 -31.04 -10.08 16.09
N SER A 608 -31.72 -11.21 16.29
CA SER A 608 -32.82 -11.64 15.44
C SER A 608 -34.15 -11.07 15.89
N VAL A 609 -35.04 -10.82 14.93
CA VAL A 609 -36.43 -10.43 15.13
C VAL A 609 -37.33 -11.23 14.19
N TYR A 610 -38.43 -11.75 14.72
CA TYR A 610 -39.50 -12.41 13.96
C TYR A 610 -40.86 -12.05 14.57
N ILE A 611 -41.93 -12.33 13.84
CA ILE A 611 -43.30 -12.11 14.32
C ILE A 611 -44.08 -13.41 14.43
N THR A 612 -45.07 -13.42 15.32
CA THR A 612 -46.16 -14.40 15.34
C THR A 612 -47.50 -13.67 15.30
N ILE A 613 -48.52 -14.36 14.79
CA ILE A 613 -49.90 -13.87 14.70
C ILE A 613 -50.77 -14.74 15.60
N ALA A 614 -51.51 -14.10 16.50
CA ALA A 614 -52.49 -14.76 17.36
C ALA A 614 -53.62 -15.43 16.54
N PRO A 615 -54.28 -16.47 17.06
CA PRO A 615 -55.47 -17.04 16.41
C PRO A 615 -56.65 -16.04 16.42
N GLY A 616 -57.66 -16.30 15.60
CA GLY A 616 -58.92 -15.54 15.60
C GLY A 616 -58.89 -14.24 14.77
N THR A 617 -57.93 -14.09 13.87
CA THR A 617 -57.78 -12.89 13.02
C THR A 617 -58.68 -12.86 11.77
N ALA A 618 -59.47 -13.92 11.56
CA ALA A 618 -60.53 -14.05 10.56
C ALA A 618 -61.39 -15.27 10.89
N ASN A 619 -62.54 -15.42 10.23
CA ASN A 619 -63.36 -16.62 10.26
C ASN A 619 -63.52 -17.24 8.87
N SER A 620 -63.85 -18.53 8.81
CA SER A 620 -64.32 -19.16 7.58
C SER A 620 -65.76 -18.76 7.30
N THR A 621 -66.23 -19.03 6.08
CA THR A 621 -67.66 -18.92 5.74
C THR A 621 -68.54 -19.89 6.55
N THR A 622 -67.94 -20.86 7.25
CA THR A 622 -68.60 -21.80 8.16
C THR A 622 -68.50 -21.43 9.64
N GLY A 623 -67.78 -20.35 9.99
CA GLY A 623 -67.68 -19.79 11.34
C GLY A 623 -66.49 -20.28 12.18
N ASP A 624 -65.57 -21.04 11.61
CA ASP A 624 -64.35 -21.50 12.29
C ASP A 624 -63.35 -20.34 12.38
N ALA A 625 -62.62 -20.18 13.49
CA ALA A 625 -61.68 -19.08 13.70
C ALA A 625 -60.27 -19.38 13.16
N ALA A 626 -59.59 -18.38 12.59
CA ALA A 626 -58.28 -18.56 11.95
C ALA A 626 -57.24 -19.10 12.96
N PRO A 627 -56.42 -20.09 12.59
CA PRO A 627 -55.37 -20.57 13.49
C PRO A 627 -54.31 -19.49 13.71
N ALA A 628 -53.50 -19.66 14.76
CA ALA A 628 -52.29 -18.86 14.95
C ALA A 628 -51.28 -19.15 13.82
N ALA A 629 -50.42 -18.17 13.51
CA ALA A 629 -49.32 -18.35 12.57
C ALA A 629 -47.98 -17.92 13.16
N GLY A 630 -46.93 -18.67 12.79
CA GLY A 630 -45.55 -18.34 13.09
C GLY A 630 -44.83 -19.37 13.96
N PRO A 631 -43.55 -19.10 14.28
CA PRO A 631 -42.81 -17.87 13.96
C PRO A 631 -42.57 -17.66 12.46
N SER A 632 -42.51 -16.40 12.02
CA SER A 632 -42.01 -16.06 10.68
C SER A 632 -40.53 -16.43 10.55
N ALA A 633 -40.00 -16.42 9.32
CA ALA A 633 -38.55 -16.30 9.15
C ALA A 633 -38.05 -15.02 9.85
N SER A 634 -36.90 -15.08 10.50
CA SER A 634 -36.31 -13.92 11.19
C SER A 634 -35.52 -13.03 10.25
N TYR A 635 -35.49 -11.74 10.55
CA TYR A 635 -34.47 -10.81 10.04
C TYR A 635 -33.52 -10.39 11.17
N LEU A 636 -32.37 -9.86 10.81
CA LEU A 636 -31.39 -9.33 11.75
C LEU A 636 -31.56 -7.82 11.90
N VAL A 637 -31.55 -7.35 13.15
CA VAL A 637 -31.33 -5.94 13.47
C VAL A 637 -29.87 -5.81 13.85
N ASP A 638 -29.20 -4.80 13.29
CA ASP A 638 -27.80 -4.53 13.59
C ASP A 638 -27.56 -3.04 13.88
N ASN A 639 -27.28 -2.76 15.15
CA ASN A 639 -26.90 -1.45 15.66
C ASN A 639 -25.47 -1.42 16.20
N THR A 640 -24.72 -2.52 16.07
CA THR A 640 -23.36 -2.60 16.60
C THR A 640 -22.38 -2.24 15.49
N GLY A 641 -21.42 -1.37 15.78
CA GLY A 641 -20.34 -1.10 14.83
C GLY A 641 -19.38 -2.29 14.71
N PRO A 642 -18.62 -2.36 13.60
CA PRO A 642 -17.56 -3.36 13.47
C PRO A 642 -16.53 -3.30 14.61
N ASN A 643 -15.80 -4.39 14.81
CA ASN A 643 -14.65 -4.35 15.71
C ASN A 643 -13.50 -3.47 15.16
N ALA A 644 -12.53 -3.16 16.01
CA ALA A 644 -11.34 -2.44 15.57
C ALA A 644 -10.54 -3.26 14.55
N PRO A 645 -10.01 -2.65 13.48
CA PRO A 645 -9.04 -3.29 12.60
C PRO A 645 -7.86 -3.85 13.41
N THR A 646 -7.32 -4.99 12.98
CA THR A 646 -6.23 -5.68 13.71
C THR A 646 -4.91 -5.59 12.95
N SER A 647 -3.78 -5.91 13.61
CA SER A 647 -2.44 -5.90 12.99
C SER A 647 -2.08 -4.58 12.31
N LEU A 648 -2.47 -3.45 12.92
CA LEU A 648 -2.11 -2.12 12.43
C LEU A 648 -0.59 -1.91 12.53
N VAL A 649 0.05 -1.75 11.38
CA VAL A 649 1.51 -1.55 11.24
C VAL A 649 1.75 -0.38 10.29
N LEU A 650 2.76 0.43 10.62
CA LEU A 650 3.22 1.55 9.80
C LEU A 650 4.47 1.17 9.03
N GLY A 651 4.56 1.62 7.78
CA GLY A 651 5.76 1.49 6.95
C GLY A 651 6.90 2.40 7.40
N SER A 652 7.94 2.52 6.56
CA SER A 652 9.02 3.47 6.79
C SER A 652 8.48 4.91 6.81
N VAL A 653 8.95 5.70 7.77
CA VAL A 653 8.60 7.12 7.85
C VAL A 653 9.17 7.85 6.62
N PRO A 654 8.33 8.49 5.79
CA PRO A 654 8.81 9.25 4.65
C PRO A 654 9.66 10.44 5.10
N ASN A 655 10.65 10.81 4.28
CA ASN A 655 11.45 12.01 4.46
C ASN A 655 10.76 13.28 3.89
N ASN A 656 9.44 13.24 3.71
CA ASN A 656 8.63 14.38 3.29
C ASN A 656 7.57 14.67 4.37
N PHE A 657 7.10 15.92 4.40
CA PHE A 657 6.11 16.38 5.40
C PHE A 657 4.69 16.44 4.85
N THR A 658 4.48 15.89 3.66
CA THR A 658 3.20 15.91 2.94
C THR A 658 2.50 14.57 2.95
N ASN A 659 3.19 13.49 3.36
CA ASN A 659 2.65 12.14 3.34
C ASN A 659 2.84 11.44 4.69
N SER A 660 1.91 10.55 5.04
CA SER A 660 2.08 9.64 6.18
C SER A 660 2.99 8.46 5.80
N PRO A 661 3.48 7.66 6.77
CA PRO A 661 3.90 6.31 6.47
C PRO A 661 2.75 5.53 5.80
N THR A 662 3.10 4.47 5.07
CA THR A 662 2.11 3.50 4.61
C THR A 662 1.39 2.88 5.79
N ILE A 663 0.06 2.79 5.74
CA ILE A 663 -0.79 2.30 6.83
C ILE A 663 -1.33 0.94 6.41
N THR A 664 -0.90 -0.12 7.10
CA THR A 664 -1.34 -1.50 6.81
C THR A 664 -2.07 -2.06 8.02
N TYR A 665 -3.22 -2.68 7.79
CA TYR A 665 -4.02 -3.37 8.80
C TYR A 665 -4.77 -4.54 8.18
N THR A 666 -5.15 -5.50 9.02
CA THR A 666 -6.15 -6.51 8.70
C THR A 666 -7.54 -5.89 8.84
N ALA A 667 -8.39 -6.09 7.83
CA ALA A 667 -9.75 -5.57 7.83
C ALA A 667 -10.53 -5.99 9.09
N ALA A 668 -11.30 -5.06 9.63
CA ALA A 668 -12.28 -5.32 10.67
C ALA A 668 -13.29 -6.41 10.25
N THR A 669 -13.88 -7.07 11.23
CA THR A 669 -15.02 -7.97 11.09
C THR A 669 -16.20 -7.41 11.84
N ASP A 670 -17.38 -7.51 11.24
CA ASP A 670 -18.60 -7.09 11.91
C ASP A 670 -19.20 -8.24 12.74
N VAL A 671 -19.67 -7.91 13.94
CA VAL A 671 -20.29 -8.86 14.87
C VAL A 671 -21.82 -8.85 14.80
N GLY A 672 -22.41 -7.82 14.20
CA GLY A 672 -23.85 -7.70 13.98
C GLY A 672 -24.37 -8.44 12.75
N GLY A 673 -23.46 -8.86 11.87
CA GLY A 673 -23.73 -9.66 10.68
C GLY A 673 -23.87 -8.84 9.40
N SER A 674 -23.70 -7.52 9.47
CA SER A 674 -23.63 -6.67 8.28
C SER A 674 -22.25 -6.75 7.62
N ALA A 675 -22.18 -6.51 6.31
CA ALA A 675 -20.90 -6.49 5.62
C ALA A 675 -20.15 -5.18 5.92
N ILE A 676 -18.82 -5.22 5.97
CA ILE A 676 -18.01 -4.00 6.05
C ILE A 676 -18.16 -3.20 4.75
N ALA A 677 -18.57 -1.93 4.86
CA ALA A 677 -18.67 -1.04 3.70
C ALA A 677 -17.32 -0.41 3.36
N LYS A 678 -16.61 0.09 4.38
CA LYS A 678 -15.34 0.81 4.19
C LYS A 678 -14.50 0.91 5.46
N HIS A 679 -13.22 1.20 5.27
CA HIS A 679 -12.31 1.62 6.35
C HIS A 679 -12.01 3.10 6.21
N GLN A 680 -11.86 3.76 7.35
CA GLN A 680 -11.53 5.16 7.42
C GLN A 680 -10.31 5.37 8.31
N VAL A 681 -9.57 6.42 8.03
CA VAL A 681 -8.37 6.82 8.76
C VAL A 681 -8.43 8.29 9.14
N GLN A 682 -7.85 8.61 10.29
CA GLN A 682 -7.64 9.96 10.79
C GLN A 682 -6.18 10.11 11.23
N ILE A 683 -5.60 11.30 11.06
CA ILE A 683 -4.28 11.63 11.61
C ILE A 683 -4.42 12.78 12.60
N LYS A 684 -3.85 12.59 13.79
CA LYS A 684 -3.79 13.58 14.85
C LYS A 684 -2.36 13.82 15.29
N LYS A 685 -2.08 15.01 15.79
CA LYS A 685 -0.85 15.28 16.50
C LYS A 685 -0.93 14.65 17.89
N THR A 686 0.05 13.84 18.28
CA THR A 686 -0.03 13.05 19.52
C THR A 686 -0.01 13.94 20.78
N SER A 687 0.64 15.10 20.72
CA SER A 687 0.83 15.98 21.89
C SER A 687 -0.46 16.65 22.38
N ASP A 688 -1.36 17.01 21.47
CA ASP A 688 -2.55 17.83 21.77
C ASP A 688 -3.83 17.28 21.13
N SER A 689 -3.77 16.14 20.44
CA SER A 689 -4.86 15.53 19.69
C SER A 689 -5.48 16.42 18.60
N SER A 690 -4.79 17.49 18.18
CA SER A 690 -5.24 18.32 17.07
C SER A 690 -5.32 17.50 15.78
N ILE A 691 -6.41 17.71 15.03
CA ILE A 691 -6.70 16.96 13.81
C ILE A 691 -5.86 17.53 12.67
N VAL A 692 -4.95 16.73 12.12
CA VAL A 692 -4.17 17.07 10.91
C VAL A 692 -4.93 16.63 9.67
N LYS A 693 -5.54 15.45 9.73
CA LYS A 693 -6.41 14.91 8.68
C LYS A 693 -7.65 14.34 9.36
N ALA A 694 -8.83 14.84 9.01
CA ALA A 694 -10.11 14.28 9.46
C ALA A 694 -10.37 12.90 8.84
N TRP A 695 -11.35 12.16 9.36
CA TRP A 695 -11.73 10.84 8.84
C TRP A 695 -11.94 10.84 7.32
N ALA A 696 -11.17 10.01 6.64
CA ALA A 696 -11.24 9.81 5.19
C ALA A 696 -11.17 8.33 4.86
N ASP A 697 -11.84 7.93 3.78
CA ASP A 697 -11.85 6.54 3.32
C ASP A 697 -10.42 6.11 2.91
N HIS A 698 -10.05 4.88 3.23
CA HIS A 698 -8.69 4.38 3.06
C HIS A 698 -8.64 2.88 2.79
N VAL A 699 -7.64 2.48 2.01
CA VAL A 699 -7.36 1.09 1.65
C VAL A 699 -6.05 0.68 2.31
N SER A 700 -6.07 -0.44 3.03
CA SER A 700 -4.87 -0.99 3.69
C SER A 700 -3.69 -1.11 2.72
N GLY A 701 -2.52 -0.62 3.13
CA GLY A 701 -1.31 -0.57 2.31
C GLY A 701 -1.11 0.75 1.55
N ALA A 702 -1.99 1.75 1.72
CA ALA A 702 -1.82 3.09 1.19
C ALA A 702 -1.23 4.07 2.24
N ASP A 703 -0.67 5.19 1.77
CA ASP A 703 -0.36 6.36 2.59
C ASP A 703 -1.43 7.45 2.43
N ILE A 704 -1.41 8.46 3.30
CA ILE A 704 -2.23 9.67 3.16
C ILE A 704 -1.34 10.81 2.69
N SER A 705 -1.70 11.46 1.58
CA SER A 705 -1.02 12.63 1.03
C SER A 705 -1.71 13.96 1.36
N GLY A 706 -1.04 15.07 1.05
CA GLY A 706 -1.54 16.43 1.26
C GLY A 706 -1.54 16.88 2.73
N LEU A 707 -0.67 16.30 3.55
CA LEU A 707 -0.49 16.64 4.95
C LEU A 707 0.41 17.89 5.11
N SER A 708 0.40 18.45 6.31
CA SER A 708 1.32 19.52 6.73
C SER A 708 1.94 19.12 8.06
N LEU A 709 2.93 18.23 7.99
CA LEU A 709 3.64 17.69 9.15
C LEU A 709 4.81 18.58 9.55
N THR A 710 5.35 18.35 10.75
CA THR A 710 6.45 19.12 11.34
C THR A 710 7.55 18.17 11.81
N PHE A 711 8.82 18.58 11.70
CA PHE A 711 9.98 17.80 12.17
C PHE A 711 9.87 17.38 13.63
N ASN A 712 10.48 16.23 13.95
CA ASN A 712 10.58 15.68 15.30
C ASN A 712 9.24 15.75 16.07
N THR A 713 8.13 15.48 15.37
CA THR A 713 6.79 15.55 15.93
C THR A 713 6.14 14.19 15.83
N ASN A 714 5.55 13.75 16.94
CA ASN A 714 4.82 12.51 17.03
C ASN A 714 3.38 12.69 16.54
N TYR A 715 2.96 11.83 15.62
CA TYR A 715 1.62 11.79 15.07
C TYR A 715 1.02 10.41 15.31
N THR A 716 -0.30 10.38 15.51
CA THR A 716 -1.07 9.17 15.69
C THR A 716 -2.00 9.00 14.51
N VAL A 717 -1.94 7.83 13.87
CA VAL A 717 -2.99 7.38 12.95
C VAL A 717 -4.03 6.60 13.74
N GLU A 718 -5.28 6.84 13.43
CA GLU A 718 -6.42 6.08 13.91
C GLU A 718 -7.15 5.48 12.72
N VAL A 719 -7.51 4.20 12.81
CA VAL A 719 -8.21 3.45 11.78
C VAL A 719 -9.49 2.86 12.38
N ARG A 720 -10.61 2.98 11.67
CA ARG A 720 -11.89 2.35 12.03
C ARG A 720 -12.60 1.82 10.79
N ALA A 721 -13.64 1.03 11.00
CA ALA A 721 -14.51 0.57 9.91
C ALA A 721 -15.94 1.13 10.05
N GLU A 722 -16.63 1.19 8.92
CA GLU A 722 -18.07 1.44 8.83
C GLU A 722 -18.70 0.26 8.08
N ASP A 723 -19.80 -0.26 8.61
CA ASP A 723 -20.53 -1.34 7.97
C ASP A 723 -21.51 -0.85 6.88
N ALA A 724 -22.17 -1.78 6.20
CA ALA A 724 -23.16 -1.51 5.15
C ALA A 724 -24.43 -0.80 5.64
N LEU A 725 -24.64 -0.71 6.95
CA LEU A 725 -25.76 -0.02 7.59
C LEU A 725 -25.34 1.32 8.21
N GLY A 726 -24.07 1.71 8.06
CA GLY A 726 -23.50 2.94 8.59
C GLY A 726 -23.27 2.93 10.10
N ASN A 727 -23.09 1.78 10.74
CA ASN A 727 -22.60 1.72 12.11
C ASN A 727 -21.07 1.92 12.12
N ILE A 728 -20.60 2.76 13.04
CA ILE A 728 -19.18 3.10 13.16
C ILE A 728 -18.54 2.18 14.18
N GLY A 729 -17.47 1.52 13.78
CA GLY A 729 -16.74 0.57 14.60
C GLY A 729 -15.70 1.18 15.53
N ASP A 730 -15.09 0.30 16.33
CA ASP A 730 -14.01 0.65 17.25
C ASP A 730 -12.74 1.08 16.50
N ILE A 731 -11.84 1.78 17.21
CA ILE A 731 -10.64 2.39 16.66
C ILE A 731 -9.39 1.58 17.01
N ALA A 732 -8.54 1.32 16.01
CA ALA A 732 -7.15 0.92 16.17
C ALA A 732 -6.23 2.13 15.99
N SER A 733 -5.13 2.22 16.74
CA SER A 733 -4.20 3.34 16.63
C SER A 733 -2.74 2.92 16.62
N ALA A 734 -1.91 3.70 15.92
CA ALA A 734 -0.47 3.55 15.89
C ALA A 734 0.17 4.95 15.78
N ALA A 735 1.40 5.10 16.28
CA ALA A 735 2.10 6.38 16.27
C ALA A 735 3.41 6.30 15.49
N TRP A 736 3.79 7.40 14.86
CA TRP A 736 5.11 7.58 14.27
C TRP A 736 5.64 8.97 14.60
N THR A 737 6.95 9.07 14.70
CA THR A 737 7.64 10.36 14.80
C THR A 737 8.23 10.68 13.43
N THR A 738 7.95 11.88 12.92
CA THR A 738 8.63 12.39 11.72
C THR A 738 10.13 12.48 11.96
N ILE A 739 10.93 12.40 10.90
CA ILE A 739 12.39 12.55 10.97
C ILE A 739 12.85 13.79 11.78
N ASP A 740 14.02 13.67 12.40
CA ASP A 740 14.71 14.78 13.04
C ASP A 740 15.01 15.89 12.04
N ASP A 741 15.02 17.15 12.50
CA ASP A 741 15.51 18.25 11.68
C ASP A 741 17.02 18.04 11.48
N PRO A 742 17.48 17.71 10.26
CA PRO A 742 18.90 17.43 10.04
C PRO A 742 19.74 18.71 10.10
N CYS A 743 19.11 19.87 10.25
CA CYS A 743 19.76 21.15 10.23
C CYS A 743 20.30 21.57 11.60
N PRO A 744 21.52 22.14 11.65
CA PRO A 744 22.04 22.79 12.84
C PRO A 744 21.12 23.90 13.35
N THR A 745 21.30 24.32 14.60
CA THR A 745 20.56 25.45 15.18
C THR A 745 20.68 26.69 14.30
N ASN A 746 19.54 27.36 14.04
CA ASN A 746 19.41 28.52 13.14
C ASN A 746 19.79 28.25 11.67
N TYR A 747 19.72 27.00 11.23
CA TYR A 747 19.69 26.62 9.83
C TYR A 747 18.31 26.04 9.50
N ILE A 748 17.86 26.22 8.26
CA ILE A 748 16.59 25.71 7.76
C ILE A 748 16.84 24.72 6.63
N LEU A 749 16.03 23.67 6.57
CA LEU A 749 16.11 22.69 5.48
C LEU A 749 15.62 23.31 4.19
N VAL A 750 16.34 23.04 3.11
CA VAL A 750 16.00 23.40 1.73
C VAL A 750 15.87 22.10 0.93
N PRO A 751 14.66 21.79 0.41
CA PRO A 751 14.47 20.65 -0.48
C PRO A 751 15.30 20.79 -1.75
N ALA A 752 15.86 19.69 -2.23
CA ALA A 752 16.63 19.65 -3.48
C ALA A 752 15.77 20.09 -4.67
N LEU A 753 16.39 20.74 -5.65
CA LEU A 753 15.76 21.05 -6.92
C LEU A 753 16.61 20.48 -8.06
N ALA A 754 16.05 19.50 -8.75
CA ALA A 754 16.72 18.84 -9.88
C ALA A 754 17.15 19.87 -10.94
N GLY A 755 18.39 19.75 -11.42
CA GLY A 755 19.04 20.72 -12.29
C GLY A 755 19.91 21.76 -11.56
N TYR A 756 19.73 21.93 -10.25
CA TYR A 756 20.54 22.83 -9.42
C TYR A 756 21.26 22.07 -8.30
N THR A 757 20.50 21.35 -7.47
CA THR A 757 21.03 20.54 -6.36
C THR A 757 20.50 19.12 -6.44
N THR A 758 21.33 18.15 -6.04
CA THR A 758 21.00 16.71 -6.10
C THR A 758 20.53 16.13 -4.77
N GLN A 759 20.65 16.89 -3.69
CA GLN A 759 20.25 16.50 -2.35
C GLN A 759 19.78 17.71 -1.54
N ASP A 760 18.97 17.44 -0.52
CA ASP A 760 18.56 18.44 0.45
C ASP A 760 19.78 18.99 1.19
N PHE A 761 19.72 20.26 1.57
CA PHE A 761 20.76 20.91 2.33
C PHE A 761 20.14 21.90 3.30
N CYS A 762 20.89 22.28 4.31
CA CYS A 762 20.51 23.27 5.28
C CYS A 762 21.17 24.60 4.94
N VAL A 763 20.43 25.69 4.98
CA VAL A 763 20.96 27.05 4.81
C VAL A 763 20.78 27.82 6.10
N ALA A 764 21.75 28.65 6.46
CA ALA A 764 21.58 29.53 7.61
C ALA A 764 20.34 30.41 7.45
N GLN A 765 19.50 30.44 8.48
CA GLN A 765 18.24 31.18 8.48
C GLN A 765 18.46 32.70 8.38
N TYR A 766 19.54 33.18 9.01
CA TYR A 766 19.95 34.57 9.04
C TYR A 766 21.28 34.76 8.31
N GLU A 767 21.53 35.96 7.79
CA GLU A 767 22.86 36.34 7.29
C GLU A 767 23.92 36.14 8.40
N MET A 768 25.13 35.75 8.02
CA MET A 768 26.19 35.44 9.00
C MET A 768 26.58 36.67 9.81
N LYS A 769 26.75 36.50 11.12
CA LYS A 769 27.32 37.49 12.04
C LYS A 769 28.72 37.11 12.48
N SER A 770 29.49 38.12 12.90
CA SER A 770 30.81 37.92 13.52
C SER A 770 30.65 37.80 15.03
N ASN A 771 30.54 36.58 15.54
CA ASN A 771 30.40 36.29 16.95
C ASN A 771 31.27 35.08 17.34
N SER A 772 32.56 35.33 17.59
CA SER A 772 33.60 34.30 17.75
C SER A 772 33.74 33.37 16.54
N GLY A 773 33.54 33.91 15.33
CA GLY A 773 33.43 33.17 14.07
C GLY A 773 32.12 33.46 13.35
N ALA A 774 31.90 32.81 12.21
CA ALA A 774 30.63 32.93 11.48
C ALA A 774 29.49 32.29 12.28
N LYS A 775 28.39 33.00 12.48
CA LYS A 775 27.23 32.47 13.21
C LYS A 775 25.92 32.94 12.62
N SER A 776 24.99 32.00 12.40
CA SER A 776 23.59 32.30 12.08
C SER A 776 22.83 32.54 13.37
N GLU A 777 22.34 33.77 13.60
CA GLU A 777 21.52 34.12 14.76
C GLU A 777 20.69 35.37 14.44
N PRO A 778 19.60 35.68 15.18
CA PRO A 778 18.75 36.84 14.89
C PRO A 778 19.35 38.19 15.35
N ALA A 779 20.12 38.20 16.44
CA ALA A 779 20.71 39.44 16.99
C ALA A 779 21.98 39.87 16.25
N GLY A 780 22.29 41.17 16.22
CA GLY A 780 23.49 41.72 15.60
C GLY A 780 23.35 42.00 14.10
N ASN A 781 24.31 42.79 13.58
CA ASN A 781 24.39 43.18 12.18
C ASN A 781 25.04 42.07 11.34
N PRO A 782 24.72 41.95 10.04
CA PRO A 782 25.42 41.03 9.14
C PRO A 782 26.92 41.35 9.11
N TRP A 783 27.74 40.30 8.99
CA TRP A 783 29.17 40.41 8.87
C TRP A 783 29.54 40.83 7.45
N VAL A 784 29.86 42.10 7.30
CA VAL A 784 30.30 42.73 6.05
C VAL A 784 31.79 43.07 6.07
N SER A 785 32.32 43.64 4.99
CA SER A 785 33.75 43.96 4.82
C SER A 785 34.67 42.75 4.92
N ILE A 786 34.19 41.63 4.39
CA ILE A 786 34.90 40.36 4.27
C ILE A 786 34.91 39.94 2.80
N ASN A 787 36.04 39.44 2.31
CA ASN A 787 36.14 38.96 0.93
C ASN A 787 35.53 37.54 0.81
N ARG A 788 35.37 37.05 -0.42
CA ARG A 788 34.69 35.78 -0.71
C ARG A 788 35.45 34.56 -0.17
N ASP A 789 36.78 34.56 -0.29
CA ASP A 789 37.62 33.45 0.17
C ASP A 789 37.64 33.34 1.69
N ASP A 790 37.77 34.46 2.40
CA ASP A 790 37.69 34.49 3.87
C ASP A 790 36.29 34.10 4.36
N SER A 791 35.23 34.55 3.68
CA SER A 791 33.84 34.13 3.97
C SER A 791 33.69 32.61 3.88
N ARG A 792 34.31 32.00 2.86
CA ARG A 792 34.35 30.54 2.70
C ARG A 792 35.10 29.88 3.84
N THR A 793 36.27 30.38 4.20
CA THR A 793 37.04 29.88 5.36
C THR A 793 36.21 29.93 6.64
N GLN A 794 35.50 31.04 6.90
CA GLN A 794 34.64 31.14 8.08
C GLN A 794 33.52 30.10 8.09
N CYS A 795 32.89 29.82 6.95
CA CYS A 795 31.90 28.74 6.86
C CYS A 795 32.51 27.35 7.10
N THR A 796 33.66 27.04 6.48
CA THR A 796 34.31 25.73 6.65
C THR A 796 34.84 25.50 8.06
N ASN A 797 35.16 26.56 8.80
CA ASN A 797 35.58 26.47 10.21
C ASN A 797 34.46 25.99 11.14
N LEU A 798 33.19 26.02 10.70
CA LEU A 798 32.05 25.45 11.44
C LEU A 798 32.05 23.92 11.45
N GLY A 799 32.77 23.29 10.52
CA GLY A 799 32.96 21.85 10.45
C GLY A 799 32.96 21.32 9.00
N GLY A 800 33.38 20.08 8.81
CA GLY A 800 33.59 19.48 7.48
C GLY A 800 32.35 19.31 6.60
N LYS A 801 31.14 19.58 7.13
CA LYS A 801 29.87 19.56 6.39
C LYS A 801 29.35 20.96 6.02
N TYR A 802 30.05 22.01 6.44
CA TYR A 802 29.69 23.40 6.16
C TYR A 802 30.54 23.96 5.01
N ASP A 803 29.93 24.82 4.19
CA ASP A 803 30.61 25.59 3.14
C ASP A 803 29.90 26.94 2.94
N LEU A 804 30.51 27.84 2.17
CA LEU A 804 29.82 29.02 1.66
C LEU A 804 28.75 28.59 0.64
N ILE A 805 27.59 29.26 0.66
CA ILE A 805 26.51 28.96 -0.29
C ILE A 805 27.00 29.05 -1.74
N SER A 806 26.58 28.09 -2.58
CA SER A 806 26.81 28.14 -4.02
C SER A 806 25.69 28.84 -4.78
N ASN A 807 25.96 29.29 -6.00
CA ASN A 807 24.99 29.83 -6.92
C ASN A 807 23.85 28.84 -7.19
N ASN A 808 24.15 27.55 -7.32
CA ASN A 808 23.13 26.51 -7.49
C ASN A 808 22.25 26.38 -6.25
N GLN A 809 22.83 26.38 -5.05
CA GLN A 809 22.05 26.34 -3.81
C GLN A 809 21.21 27.61 -3.62
N TRP A 810 21.76 28.78 -3.94
CA TRP A 810 21.01 30.03 -3.96
C TRP A 810 19.82 29.92 -4.92
N GLN A 811 20.06 29.40 -6.12
CA GLN A 811 19.03 29.25 -7.13
C GLN A 811 17.96 28.25 -6.70
N THR A 812 18.32 27.14 -6.06
CA THR A 812 17.35 26.23 -5.43
C THR A 812 16.44 26.97 -4.44
N ILE A 813 16.99 27.81 -3.57
CA ILE A 813 16.20 28.58 -2.60
C ILE A 813 15.32 29.61 -3.30
N ALA A 814 15.85 30.41 -4.23
CA ALA A 814 15.10 31.44 -4.94
C ALA A 814 13.93 30.83 -5.76
N ARG A 815 14.17 29.69 -6.42
CA ARG A 815 13.17 28.92 -7.17
C ARG A 815 12.16 28.22 -6.26
N ASN A 816 12.52 27.94 -5.02
CA ASN A 816 11.57 27.47 -4.02
C ASN A 816 10.66 28.61 -3.54
N ILE A 817 11.24 29.77 -3.22
CA ILE A 817 10.55 30.98 -2.76
C ILE A 817 9.48 31.44 -3.75
N GLU A 818 9.78 31.47 -5.06
CA GLU A 818 8.83 31.92 -6.09
C GLU A 818 7.57 31.03 -6.17
N GLN A 819 7.66 29.75 -5.76
CA GLN A 819 6.56 28.78 -5.87
C GLN A 819 5.60 28.84 -4.67
N VAL A 820 5.88 29.71 -3.68
CA VAL A 820 5.08 29.79 -2.45
C VAL A 820 4.14 30.99 -2.50
N PRO A 821 2.81 30.78 -2.49
CA PRO A 821 1.81 31.85 -2.62
C PRO A 821 1.96 32.99 -1.60
N SER A 822 2.33 32.69 -0.36
CA SER A 822 2.48 33.70 0.71
C SER A 822 3.65 34.66 0.50
N ASN A 823 4.55 34.39 -0.45
CA ASN A 823 5.64 35.31 -0.82
C ASN A 823 5.21 36.37 -1.83
N TRP A 824 4.01 36.25 -2.39
CA TRP A 824 3.45 37.15 -3.39
C TRP A 824 2.39 38.06 -2.78
N SER A 825 2.43 39.35 -3.11
CA SER A 825 1.48 40.32 -2.56
C SER A 825 0.02 40.05 -2.97
N GLY A 826 -0.20 39.30 -4.06
CA GLY A 826 -1.52 38.85 -4.49
C GLY A 826 -2.00 37.54 -3.85
N GLY A 827 -1.20 36.93 -2.97
CA GLY A 827 -1.54 35.67 -2.30
C GLY A 827 -1.56 34.43 -3.21
N ALA A 828 -1.06 34.55 -4.45
CA ALA A 828 -0.96 33.49 -5.43
C ALA A 828 0.37 33.61 -6.20
N VAL A 829 0.95 32.47 -6.60
CA VAL A 829 2.21 32.42 -7.35
C VAL A 829 2.10 33.26 -8.62
N GLY A 830 3.08 34.14 -8.84
CA GLY A 830 3.14 35.05 -9.99
C GLY A 830 2.19 36.26 -9.92
N ASN A 831 1.35 36.38 -8.88
CA ASN A 831 0.40 37.49 -8.74
C ASN A 831 0.92 38.59 -7.81
N GLY A 832 1.13 39.79 -8.36
CA GLY A 832 1.62 40.94 -7.62
C GLY A 832 3.15 40.95 -7.52
N LYS A 833 3.67 41.37 -6.36
CA LYS A 833 5.13 41.53 -6.15
C LYS A 833 5.65 40.50 -5.16
N LEU A 834 6.79 39.91 -5.48
CA LEU A 834 7.59 39.14 -4.54
C LEU A 834 8.20 40.11 -3.51
N ALA A 835 8.27 39.68 -2.24
CA ALA A 835 8.91 40.48 -1.21
C ALA A 835 10.40 40.73 -1.54
N ARG A 836 10.84 41.98 -1.39
CA ARG A 836 12.19 42.46 -1.72
C ARG A 836 13.06 42.70 -0.48
N GLY A 837 12.45 42.77 0.70
CA GLY A 837 13.16 42.94 1.95
C GLY A 837 13.50 44.39 2.28
N TRP A 838 14.69 44.58 2.84
CA TRP A 838 15.10 45.85 3.45
C TRP A 838 15.43 46.95 2.44
N ALA A 839 15.63 46.66 1.15
CA ALA A 839 16.10 47.65 0.19
C ALA A 839 15.05 48.70 -0.21
N ALA A 840 15.46 49.97 -0.25
CA ALA A 840 14.68 51.09 -0.77
C ALA A 840 15.60 52.19 -1.33
N ASN A 841 15.21 52.80 -2.45
CA ASN A 841 15.92 53.96 -3.02
C ASN A 841 15.00 54.93 -3.78
N SER A 842 15.19 56.23 -3.53
CA SER A 842 14.33 57.30 -4.05
C SER A 842 14.84 58.04 -5.29
N GLY A 843 15.99 57.66 -5.89
CA GLY A 843 16.54 58.42 -7.02
C GLY A 843 17.57 57.74 -7.94
N ALA A 844 18.08 56.55 -7.62
CA ALA A 844 19.18 55.92 -8.36
C ALA A 844 18.88 54.54 -8.96
N TYR A 845 17.79 53.86 -8.57
CA TYR A 845 17.51 52.48 -8.99
C TYR A 845 16.01 52.24 -9.19
N PRO A 846 15.41 52.79 -10.28
CA PRO A 846 13.98 52.66 -10.53
C PRO A 846 13.62 51.25 -11.03
N ASP A 847 12.36 50.86 -10.90
CA ASP A 847 11.87 49.61 -11.49
C ASP A 847 11.76 49.67 -13.03
N SER A 848 11.34 48.57 -13.65
CA SER A 848 11.16 48.48 -15.11
C SER A 848 10.11 49.44 -15.70
N ALA A 849 9.29 50.08 -14.86
CA ALA A 849 8.35 51.14 -15.25
C ALA A 849 8.91 52.56 -14.98
N GLY A 850 10.15 52.69 -14.49
CA GLY A 850 10.78 53.95 -14.14
C GLY A 850 10.38 54.50 -12.77
N ALA A 851 9.73 53.71 -11.91
CA ALA A 851 9.26 54.15 -10.60
C ALA A 851 10.34 53.96 -9.52
N TYR A 852 10.47 54.95 -8.63
CA TYR A 852 11.37 54.93 -7.47
C TYR A 852 10.61 54.62 -6.17
N ASP A 853 11.33 54.19 -5.14
CA ASP A 853 10.77 54.09 -3.79
C ASP A 853 10.61 55.48 -3.15
N GLY A 854 9.78 55.61 -2.13
CA GLY A 854 9.54 56.90 -1.46
C GLY A 854 10.68 57.36 -0.54
N TRP A 855 11.67 56.49 -0.27
CA TRP A 855 12.77 56.75 0.65
C TRP A 855 14.01 55.92 0.28
N THR A 856 15.15 56.26 0.89
CA THR A 856 16.42 55.55 0.70
C THR A 856 16.95 55.06 2.04
N ASN A 857 17.35 53.79 2.11
CA ASN A 857 18.12 53.30 3.25
C ASN A 857 19.61 53.59 3.06
N SER A 858 20.31 53.82 4.17
CA SER A 858 21.73 54.17 4.18
C SER A 858 22.58 53.20 5.00
N ALA A 859 21.96 52.19 5.63
CA ALA A 859 22.64 51.18 6.42
C ALA A 859 21.89 49.84 6.37
N VAL A 860 22.55 48.79 6.86
CA VAL A 860 21.93 47.49 7.15
C VAL A 860 20.76 47.63 8.13
N ALA A 861 19.84 46.67 8.10
CA ALA A 861 18.76 46.59 9.07
C ALA A 861 19.29 46.53 10.51
N SER A 862 18.66 47.29 11.41
CA SER A 862 19.11 47.44 12.80
C SER A 862 18.99 46.17 13.64
N SER A 863 18.16 45.23 13.21
CA SER A 863 17.94 43.93 13.85
C SER A 863 17.28 42.96 12.88
N THR A 864 17.37 41.66 13.16
CA THR A 864 16.63 40.63 12.41
C THR A 864 15.71 39.90 13.36
N GLY A 865 14.39 39.98 13.13
CA GLY A 865 13.39 39.37 14.01
C GLY A 865 12.01 40.01 13.89
N PRO A 866 10.97 39.43 14.53
CA PRO A 866 9.57 39.75 14.27
C PRO A 866 9.18 41.23 14.49
N ALA A 867 9.84 41.93 15.42
CA ALA A 867 9.61 43.36 15.67
C ALA A 867 10.08 44.26 14.50
N CYS A 868 10.95 43.74 13.64
CA CYS A 868 11.55 44.43 12.51
C CYS A 868 11.26 43.68 11.19
N LEU A 869 10.09 43.04 11.09
CA LEU A 869 9.71 42.18 9.96
C LEU A 869 9.55 42.94 8.64
N TYR A 870 9.13 44.21 8.70
CA TYR A 870 8.92 45.05 7.52
C TYR A 870 9.81 46.28 7.57
N ASN A 871 10.43 46.65 6.45
CA ASN A 871 10.92 48.02 6.26
C ASN A 871 9.72 48.95 6.05
N THR A 872 9.65 50.02 6.83
CA THR A 872 8.51 50.96 6.87
C THR A 872 8.91 52.40 6.56
N GLY A 873 10.20 52.66 6.36
CA GLY A 873 10.74 54.00 6.11
C GLY A 873 12.27 53.99 6.11
N ALA A 874 12.90 55.14 5.86
CA ALA A 874 14.35 55.25 5.83
C ALA A 874 14.98 54.74 7.14
N ASN A 875 15.71 53.63 7.06
CA ASN A 875 16.34 52.92 8.17
C ASN A 875 15.37 52.58 9.34
N ALA A 876 14.09 52.34 9.04
CA ALA A 876 13.04 52.09 10.03
C ALA A 876 12.26 50.79 9.74
N CYS A 877 11.89 50.06 10.79
CA CYS A 877 11.12 48.82 10.67
C CYS A 877 10.03 48.66 11.74
N SER A 878 9.10 47.75 11.44
CA SER A 878 7.99 47.37 12.32
C SER A 878 7.58 45.91 12.11
N SER A 879 6.76 45.36 13.01
CA SER A 879 6.14 44.04 12.87
C SER A 879 5.05 43.98 11.80
N THR A 880 4.56 45.12 11.33
CA THR A 880 3.57 45.24 10.25
C THR A 880 4.03 46.25 9.20
N GLY A 881 3.69 46.03 7.94
CA GLY A 881 4.04 46.95 6.86
C GLY A 881 3.59 46.46 5.49
N THR A 882 4.15 47.06 4.44
CA THR A 882 3.82 46.73 3.05
C THR A 882 4.55 45.46 2.62
N HIS A 883 3.83 44.52 1.98
CA HIS A 883 4.36 43.22 1.54
C HIS A 883 5.68 43.30 0.77
N LEU A 884 5.82 44.27 -0.13
CA LEU A 884 7.05 44.48 -0.91
C LEU A 884 8.30 44.62 -0.04
N TYR A 885 8.16 45.20 1.15
CA TYR A 885 9.24 45.48 2.09
C TYR A 885 9.30 44.48 3.25
N ARG A 886 8.59 43.35 3.14
CA ARG A 886 8.71 42.23 4.09
C ARG A 886 10.08 41.61 3.94
N ARG A 887 10.75 41.35 5.07
CA ARG A 887 12.13 40.85 5.13
C ARG A 887 12.27 39.33 5.19
N THR A 888 11.16 38.62 5.08
CA THR A 888 11.14 37.16 5.12
C THR A 888 10.46 36.54 3.91
N HIS A 889 10.94 35.35 3.57
CA HIS A 889 10.34 34.45 2.59
C HIS A 889 10.06 33.09 3.22
N THR A 890 8.96 32.47 2.83
CA THR A 890 8.58 31.12 3.23
C THR A 890 8.97 30.12 2.14
N LEU A 891 9.56 28.99 2.53
CA LEU A 891 9.86 27.88 1.62
C LEU A 891 8.68 26.90 1.53
N THR A 892 8.69 26.00 0.55
CA THR A 892 7.62 25.00 0.33
C THR A 892 7.43 24.03 1.50
N ASN A 893 8.43 23.89 2.36
CA ASN A 893 8.36 23.12 3.61
C ASN A 893 7.94 23.96 4.84
N GLY A 894 7.47 25.19 4.61
CA GLY A 894 7.01 26.10 5.66
C GLY A 894 8.10 26.81 6.46
N LYS A 895 9.39 26.54 6.20
CA LYS A 895 10.49 27.23 6.87
C LYS A 895 10.60 28.68 6.39
N GLU A 896 10.99 29.57 7.28
CA GLU A 896 11.16 30.99 6.99
C GLU A 896 12.64 31.35 6.90
N ILE A 897 13.04 32.05 5.84
CA ILE A 897 14.38 32.62 5.66
C ILE A 897 14.33 34.14 5.78
N TRP A 898 15.32 34.72 6.47
CA TRP A 898 15.43 36.16 6.70
C TRP A 898 16.47 36.80 5.81
N ASP A 899 16.13 37.99 5.31
CA ASP A 899 17.03 38.89 4.59
C ASP A 899 17.71 38.21 3.39
N PHE A 900 17.06 37.22 2.76
CA PHE A 900 17.59 36.55 1.57
C PHE A 900 17.70 37.50 0.36
N SER A 901 17.02 38.65 0.43
CA SER A 901 17.24 39.79 -0.45
C SER A 901 17.16 41.12 0.32
N GLY A 902 17.95 42.10 -0.14
CA GLY A 902 17.77 43.51 0.16
C GLY A 902 18.37 44.07 1.44
N ASN A 903 19.07 43.27 2.24
CA ASN A 903 19.86 43.79 3.35
C ASN A 903 21.30 44.05 2.90
N VAL A 904 22.07 42.99 2.63
CA VAL A 904 23.39 43.09 2.02
C VAL A 904 23.50 42.19 0.79
N TRP A 905 24.44 42.50 -0.11
CA TRP A 905 24.86 41.51 -1.09
C TRP A 905 25.49 40.33 -0.37
N GLU A 906 25.23 39.11 -0.83
CA GLU A 906 25.84 37.91 -0.25
C GLU A 906 26.82 37.27 -1.22
N TRP A 907 28.05 37.01 -0.75
CA TRP A 907 29.01 36.18 -1.47
C TRP A 907 28.47 34.76 -1.66
N THR A 908 28.66 34.26 -2.88
CA THR A 908 28.59 32.82 -3.15
C THR A 908 30.00 32.28 -3.41
N ARG A 909 30.18 30.96 -3.34
CA ARG A 909 31.50 30.34 -3.53
C ARG A 909 31.98 30.34 -4.98
N ASP A 910 31.09 30.55 -5.94
CA ASP A 910 31.33 30.36 -7.36
C ASP A 910 31.94 31.61 -8.03
N ASN A 911 32.83 31.39 -9.00
CA ASN A 911 33.34 32.47 -9.85
C ASN A 911 32.53 32.57 -11.14
N TYR A 912 32.51 33.76 -11.73
CA TYR A 912 31.92 33.99 -13.06
C TYR A 912 32.40 32.97 -14.10
N ALA A 913 33.71 32.68 -14.12
CA ALA A 913 34.33 31.77 -15.08
C ALA A 913 33.81 30.33 -14.98
N ASP A 914 33.33 29.91 -13.81
CA ASP A 914 32.94 28.54 -13.53
C ASP A 914 31.46 28.26 -13.86
N LEU A 915 30.65 29.32 -14.04
CA LEU A 915 29.19 29.19 -14.23
C LEU A 915 28.75 29.04 -15.70
N GLY A 916 29.67 29.17 -16.67
CA GLY A 916 29.32 29.06 -18.09
C GLY A 916 28.38 30.18 -18.59
N VAL A 917 28.50 31.38 -18.01
CA VAL A 917 27.71 32.57 -18.40
C VAL A 917 27.93 32.88 -19.88
N ASN A 918 26.86 32.86 -20.67
CA ASN A 918 26.91 33.06 -22.12
C ASN A 918 25.61 33.67 -22.67
N PRO A 919 25.66 34.84 -23.35
CA PRO A 919 26.83 35.70 -23.51
C PRO A 919 27.20 36.36 -22.17
N ALA A 920 28.35 37.05 -22.12
CA ALA A 920 28.72 37.82 -20.95
C ALA A 920 27.64 38.87 -20.61
N ILE A 921 27.32 39.00 -19.33
CA ILE A 921 26.38 40.03 -18.83
C ILE A 921 27.07 41.39 -18.92
N SER A 922 26.34 42.42 -19.33
CA SER A 922 26.89 43.76 -19.55
C SER A 922 27.23 44.51 -18.26
N ALA A 923 28.16 45.45 -18.34
CA ALA A 923 28.48 46.43 -17.28
C ALA A 923 27.41 47.53 -17.14
N ALA A 924 26.16 47.20 -17.49
CA ALA A 924 24.97 48.00 -17.32
C ALA A 924 23.91 47.10 -16.71
N TRP A 925 23.05 47.68 -15.88
CA TRP A 925 21.98 46.92 -15.24
C TRP A 925 20.97 46.41 -16.27
N GLN A 926 20.63 45.13 -16.17
CA GLN A 926 19.74 44.44 -17.09
C GLN A 926 18.62 43.73 -16.33
N GLU A 927 17.40 43.79 -16.87
CA GLU A 927 16.30 42.94 -16.41
C GLU A 927 16.67 41.46 -16.57
N ILE A 928 16.44 40.66 -15.53
CA ILE A 928 16.72 39.22 -15.55
C ILE A 928 15.94 38.52 -16.68
N PHE A 929 14.70 38.95 -16.94
CA PHE A 929 13.90 38.52 -18.09
C PHE A 929 14.63 38.65 -19.43
N GLY A 930 15.40 39.74 -19.59
CA GLY A 930 16.10 40.08 -20.83
C GLY A 930 17.40 39.30 -21.06
N LEU A 931 17.84 38.48 -20.10
CA LEU A 931 19.03 37.65 -20.26
C LEU A 931 18.81 36.50 -21.24
N SER A 932 19.89 35.89 -21.72
CA SER A 932 19.85 34.67 -22.53
C SER A 932 19.21 33.50 -21.77
N VAL A 933 18.75 32.48 -22.48
CA VAL A 933 18.19 31.27 -21.85
C VAL A 933 19.21 30.62 -20.90
N THR A 934 20.48 30.55 -21.29
CA THR A 934 21.57 30.04 -20.46
C THR A 934 21.72 30.84 -19.16
N ASN A 935 21.83 32.17 -19.25
CA ASN A 935 22.02 33.02 -18.07
C ASN A 935 20.77 33.06 -17.18
N LYS A 936 19.57 32.97 -17.76
CA LYS A 936 18.32 32.80 -17.00
C LYS A 936 18.28 31.47 -16.25
N GLY A 937 18.81 30.40 -16.84
CA GLY A 937 19.00 29.13 -16.14
C GLY A 937 19.83 29.29 -14.87
N LEU A 938 20.86 30.12 -14.88
CA LEU A 938 21.79 30.32 -13.76
C LEU A 938 21.24 31.25 -12.67
N PHE A 939 20.50 32.29 -13.05
CA PHE A 939 20.17 33.41 -12.15
C PHE A 939 18.69 33.75 -12.06
N GLY A 940 17.83 33.23 -12.95
CA GLY A 940 16.47 33.74 -13.16
C GLY A 940 15.30 32.85 -12.69
N PRO A 941 14.10 33.45 -12.58
CA PRO A 941 12.87 32.76 -12.16
C PRO A 941 12.37 31.74 -13.18
N ALA A 942 11.39 30.90 -12.78
CA ALA A 942 10.76 29.89 -13.66
C ALA A 942 10.01 30.56 -14.79
N ASP A 943 9.15 31.48 -14.39
CA ASP A 943 8.45 32.33 -15.31
C ASP A 943 9.44 33.37 -15.82
N GLY A 944 9.84 33.19 -17.08
CA GLY A 944 10.74 34.12 -17.74
C GLY A 944 10.20 35.55 -17.70
N ASN A 945 8.90 35.78 -17.66
CA ASN A 945 8.29 37.10 -17.88
C ASN A 945 8.36 38.05 -16.68
N LEU A 946 8.85 37.61 -15.53
CA LEU A 946 8.92 38.41 -14.32
C LEU A 946 10.09 39.41 -14.35
N LYS A 947 9.85 40.64 -13.89
CA LYS A 947 10.75 41.80 -13.96
C LYS A 947 10.96 42.45 -12.59
N SER A 948 11.83 43.46 -12.52
CA SER A 948 12.12 44.23 -11.29
C SER A 948 10.89 44.87 -10.64
N ASN A 949 9.87 45.29 -11.41
CA ASN A 949 8.62 45.84 -10.85
C ASN A 949 7.77 44.81 -10.07
N GLN A 950 8.06 43.51 -10.25
CA GLN A 950 7.52 42.38 -9.48
C GLN A 950 8.45 41.93 -8.34
N GLY A 951 9.54 42.65 -8.05
CA GLY A 951 10.46 42.35 -6.93
C GLY A 951 11.51 41.27 -7.23
N ILE A 952 11.75 40.96 -8.51
CA ILE A 952 12.68 39.90 -8.93
C ILE A 952 14.15 40.31 -8.81
N GLY A 953 14.43 41.60 -9.00
CA GLY A 953 15.78 42.16 -9.07
C GLY A 953 16.33 42.19 -10.49
N GLN A 954 17.57 42.68 -10.62
CA GLN A 954 18.27 42.85 -11.89
C GLN A 954 19.65 42.20 -11.87
N ALA A 955 20.25 42.07 -13.05
CA ALA A 955 21.58 41.53 -13.27
C ALA A 955 22.56 42.64 -13.67
N TYR A 956 23.79 42.55 -13.15
CA TYR A 956 24.91 43.41 -13.52
C TYR A 956 26.17 42.56 -13.64
N GLY A 957 27.01 42.77 -14.65
CA GLY A 957 28.20 41.93 -14.80
C GLY A 957 29.34 42.49 -15.63
N THR A 958 30.52 41.95 -15.37
CA THR A 958 31.74 42.11 -16.19
C THR A 958 32.45 40.76 -16.26
N SER A 959 33.60 40.66 -16.92
CA SER A 959 34.24 39.36 -17.22
C SER A 959 35.02 38.71 -16.07
N ASN A 960 35.19 39.33 -14.91
CA ASN A 960 36.22 38.93 -13.92
C ASN A 960 35.73 38.78 -12.45
N GLY A 961 34.43 38.85 -12.18
CA GLY A 961 33.90 38.89 -10.81
C GLY A 961 33.60 37.53 -10.16
N ALA A 962 33.50 37.53 -8.84
CA ALA A 962 32.79 36.49 -8.08
C ALA A 962 31.28 36.80 -8.05
N VAL A 963 30.48 35.79 -7.73
CA VAL A 963 29.02 35.89 -7.84
C VAL A 963 28.43 36.40 -6.54
N LEU A 964 27.81 37.58 -6.60
CA LEU A 964 27.01 38.18 -5.53
C LEU A 964 25.53 38.04 -5.82
N ARG A 965 24.74 37.80 -4.76
CA ARG A 965 23.29 37.63 -4.87
C ARG A 965 22.53 38.49 -3.86
N GLY A 966 21.25 38.73 -4.12
CA GLY A 966 20.29 39.28 -3.14
C GLY A 966 20.12 40.79 -3.15
N GLY A 967 21.20 41.58 -3.22
CA GLY A 967 21.15 43.05 -3.26
C GLY A 967 21.30 43.74 -1.91
N ASN A 968 21.83 44.97 -1.88
CA ASN A 968 22.00 45.75 -0.66
C ASN A 968 20.84 46.72 -0.35
N TRP A 969 20.85 47.27 0.86
CA TRP A 969 19.86 48.21 1.41
C TRP A 969 19.55 49.43 0.52
N SER A 970 20.48 49.86 -0.33
CA SER A 970 20.37 51.10 -1.12
C SER A 970 20.04 50.88 -2.60
N ASN A 971 19.96 49.63 -3.08
CA ASN A 971 19.80 49.34 -4.51
C ASN A 971 18.34 49.34 -5.01
N GLY A 972 17.38 49.80 -4.21
CA GLY A 972 16.00 50.03 -4.68
C GLY A 972 15.40 48.85 -5.42
N ALA A 973 14.84 49.06 -6.62
CA ALA A 973 14.17 48.00 -7.39
C ALA A 973 15.11 46.96 -8.04
N TYR A 974 16.43 47.17 -8.00
CA TYR A 974 17.39 46.22 -8.57
C TYR A 974 17.65 45.02 -7.65
N VAL A 975 17.15 45.09 -6.42
CA VAL A 975 17.19 44.05 -5.41
C VAL A 975 16.08 43.03 -5.62
N GLY A 976 16.39 41.76 -5.34
CA GLY A 976 15.43 40.66 -5.31
C GLY A 976 16.14 39.33 -5.11
N VAL A 977 15.37 38.26 -4.88
CA VAL A 977 15.95 36.92 -4.62
C VAL A 977 16.71 36.36 -5.82
N PHE A 978 16.50 36.92 -7.01
CA PHE A 978 17.20 36.57 -8.25
C PHE A 978 18.28 37.59 -8.63
N ALA A 979 18.40 38.73 -7.93
CA ALA A 979 19.39 39.75 -8.24
C ALA A 979 20.80 39.16 -8.23
N VAL A 980 21.61 39.58 -9.21
CA VAL A 980 22.98 39.09 -9.39
C VAL A 980 23.92 40.22 -9.76
N ASN A 981 25.10 40.24 -9.15
CA ASN A 981 26.17 41.15 -9.48
C ASN A 981 27.49 40.37 -9.68
N LEU A 982 28.09 40.50 -10.86
CA LEU A 982 29.31 39.80 -11.31
C LEU A 982 30.48 40.78 -11.53
N PHE A 983 30.46 41.92 -10.85
CA PHE A 983 31.48 42.97 -10.99
C PHE A 983 32.68 42.79 -10.07
N PHE A 984 32.43 42.47 -8.79
CA PHE A 984 33.47 42.50 -7.76
C PHE A 984 34.38 41.27 -7.84
N ALA A 985 35.69 41.49 -7.81
CA ALA A 985 36.66 40.41 -7.70
C ALA A 985 36.53 39.71 -6.34
N PRO A 986 36.80 38.38 -6.25
CA PRO A 986 36.63 37.61 -5.02
C PRO A 986 37.46 38.10 -3.83
N SER A 987 38.55 38.82 -4.08
CA SER A 987 39.46 39.35 -3.07
C SER A 987 39.02 40.68 -2.46
N ILE A 988 37.96 41.31 -2.95
CA ILE A 988 37.54 42.65 -2.51
C ILE A 988 36.60 42.55 -1.29
N PRO A 989 36.97 43.07 -0.12
CA PRO A 989 36.02 43.31 0.95
C PRO A 989 35.20 44.58 0.66
N ASN A 990 33.90 44.58 0.96
CA ASN A 990 33.06 45.76 0.85
C ASN A 990 32.05 45.85 2.00
N THR A 991 31.70 47.08 2.38
CA THR A 991 30.81 47.41 3.50
C THR A 991 29.36 46.97 3.30
N ASP A 992 28.97 46.65 2.08
CA ASP A 992 27.62 46.24 1.69
C ASP A 992 27.56 44.79 1.20
N ILE A 993 28.63 44.02 1.39
CA ILE A 993 28.72 42.61 1.03
C ILE A 993 29.01 41.76 2.29
N GLY A 994 28.09 40.84 2.59
CA GLY A 994 28.23 39.78 3.59
C GLY A 994 28.18 38.39 2.96
N PHE A 995 27.72 37.39 3.72
CA PHE A 995 27.70 36.00 3.27
C PHE A 995 26.75 35.12 4.10
N ARG A 996 26.48 33.91 3.59
CA ARG A 996 25.68 32.90 4.27
C ARG A 996 26.26 31.51 4.05
N CYS A 997 26.35 30.76 5.15
CA CYS A 997 26.84 29.40 5.15
C CYS A 997 25.71 28.39 4.93
N VAL A 998 26.07 27.25 4.34
CA VAL A 998 25.22 26.06 4.18
C VAL A 998 25.81 24.89 4.96
N PHE A 999 24.98 23.90 5.27
CA PHE A 999 25.36 22.63 5.85
C PHE A 999 24.72 21.51 5.03
N VAL A 1000 25.47 20.47 4.69
CA VAL A 1000 24.96 19.32 3.94
C VAL A 1000 24.90 18.11 4.89
N PRO A 1001 23.69 17.64 5.26
CA PRO A 1001 23.51 16.55 6.23
C PRO A 1001 24.19 15.23 5.88
#